data_AF-A0AAD6U7I4-F1
#
_entry.id   AF-A0AAD6U7I4-F1
#
_cell.length_a   1.000
_cell.length_b   1.000
_cell.length_c   1.000
_cell.angle_alpha   90.00
_cell.angle_beta   90.00
_cell.angle_gamma   90.00
#
_symmetry.space_group_name_H-M   'P 1'
#
loop_
_entity.id
_entity.type
_entity.pdbx_description
1 polymer ?
#
loop_
_entity_poly.entity_id
_entity_poly.type
_entity_poly.pdbx_seq_one_letter_code
_entity_poly.pdbx_strand_id
1 'polypeptide(L)'
;MSARQTQRRGTAAPVSAPASKPVLNVEEWEAKAPLTDYEITSVGIIKAASEVVPLPYKFNDDESGPSSRPSTPLGRGGRLDPGRLAPSSRPSSPFTPSSARVVTHALHPKQPVQTPQQFYDWFALIDRSVAHSQEAHFRAHVASVSEHLDTCDRLVERIDEVDVEVDGMLEGWRGVEEGGKSLKDACERLLKERDRLLEMTDEIGARLEYFQELEHATRMLNHPGESLVLQTDFLYMVERVDICIDYLKAHRHFREAEVYLLRFQQCMTRAMTLIRMYFVGSLKALSADVSKRMSEKDVSPTAQMHLLYTRFQSVSTQLAPLLGELERRAQAHPAELAALLAECHTAYFSVRKGLLVGRLTEEIKGLDPSRTELVELTRAGCSYLKQLCTDEFKLYQAFFSSGEEQLYQYLETLCDYLYDDLRPRILHEPRLPALCEVCTVLQALMVLDAAADASSDDDDELSVDLDRPKKKRPELHIGPLLEMVLQDAQTRLFFKAQAVLQRDVRYYAPTPADLAYPEKLRSARVPAPTTEKEKEAGVEIETEKNGLFRLPVLDDAQDTWLPPLKTAIWVLAQLRDFVKPAIFADIAQEAVTLCRQSLLRAADLVKQQPGSSVLDGDLFLVRHLLVLKEIAHNLELAHRDGEDYQYGVTDTLAGMLGRTTALLPGALFASLRGDEGLSDAKHGIDQDLKRVCEDIIAGCAAPVCTPLRSWLNQLAAHSAPMAQPAFQQPVAEELERAFRAACAQDLRAAAAAVRLYLADGVGDGLLRHVRDRVGSEYALFREAVSGMYAGQMRAGVLDAAGVRELLEATCSQTAVYGPGDEKQR
;
A
#
# COMPACT_ATOMS: atom_id res chain seq x y z
N MET A 1 16.57 -7.12 -56.05
CA MET A 1 15.21 -7.37 -56.58
C MET A 1 14.69 -8.65 -55.95
N SER A 2 13.43 -8.64 -55.51
CA SER A 2 12.52 -9.74 -55.11
C SER A 2 13.04 -11.07 -54.52
N ALA A 3 12.33 -11.76 -53.64
CA ALA A 3 11.27 -11.43 -52.68
C ALA A 3 10.98 -12.75 -51.92
N ARG A 4 10.85 -12.74 -50.59
CA ARG A 4 10.23 -13.85 -49.85
C ARG A 4 9.22 -13.27 -48.86
N GLN A 5 7.95 -13.46 -49.16
CA GLN A 5 6.85 -13.06 -48.30
C GLN A 5 6.71 -14.04 -47.14
N THR A 6 6.79 -13.52 -45.93
CA THR A 6 6.15 -14.12 -44.74
C THR A 6 4.63 -13.88 -44.83
N GLN A 7 3.83 -14.93 -44.69
CA GLN A 7 2.37 -14.78 -44.52
C GLN A 7 1.93 -15.40 -43.18
N ARG A 8 1.17 -14.61 -42.41
CA ARG A 8 0.70 -14.89 -41.04
C ARG A 8 0.01 -16.26 -40.92
N ARG A 9 0.33 -16.98 -39.84
CA ARG A 9 -0.49 -18.09 -39.34
C ARG A 9 -1.50 -17.52 -38.33
N GLY A 10 -2.79 -17.81 -38.53
CA GLY A 10 -3.87 -17.33 -37.67
C GLY A 10 -4.03 -18.14 -36.37
N THR A 11 -4.54 -17.42 -35.37
CA THR A 11 -5.16 -17.85 -34.10
C THR A 11 -5.67 -19.30 -34.00
N ALA A 12 -5.42 -19.93 -32.86
CA ALA A 12 -5.98 -21.22 -32.47
C ALA A 12 -7.41 -21.09 -31.86
N ALA A 13 -8.22 -22.12 -32.07
CA ALA A 13 -9.47 -22.44 -31.36
C ALA A 13 -9.73 -23.97 -31.52
N PRO A 14 -10.62 -24.60 -30.74
CA PRO A 14 -10.24 -25.34 -29.55
C PRO A 14 -10.31 -26.87 -29.68
N VAL A 15 -9.85 -27.56 -28.63
CA VAL A 15 -9.79 -29.02 -28.50
C VAL A 15 -11.15 -29.68 -28.73
N SER A 16 -11.19 -30.75 -29.53
CA SER A 16 -12.33 -31.67 -29.66
C SER A 16 -11.97 -33.10 -29.22
N ALA A 17 -12.99 -33.87 -28.87
CA ALA A 17 -12.94 -35.13 -28.11
C ALA A 17 -12.20 -36.30 -28.81
N PRO A 18 -11.74 -37.34 -28.07
CA PRO A 18 -11.11 -38.51 -28.65
C PRO A 18 -12.04 -39.25 -29.62
N ALA A 19 -11.52 -39.57 -30.81
CA ALA A 19 -12.25 -40.27 -31.85
C ALA A 19 -12.62 -41.71 -31.44
N SER A 20 -13.85 -42.12 -31.75
CA SER A 20 -14.30 -43.50 -31.65
C SER A 20 -13.59 -44.40 -32.66
N LYS A 21 -13.44 -45.68 -32.33
CA LYS A 21 -12.89 -46.69 -33.27
C LYS A 21 -13.79 -46.79 -34.50
N PRO A 22 -13.25 -46.84 -35.73
CA PRO A 22 -14.07 -46.98 -36.93
C PRO A 22 -14.69 -48.38 -36.99
N VAL A 23 -16.03 -48.43 -37.03
CA VAL A 23 -16.76 -49.62 -37.47
C VAL A 23 -16.76 -49.57 -38.99
N LEU A 24 -16.06 -50.50 -39.65
CA LEU A 24 -16.06 -50.54 -41.12
C LEU A 24 -17.45 -50.92 -41.63
N ASN A 25 -18.00 -50.07 -42.49
CA ASN A 25 -19.20 -50.39 -43.27
C ASN A 25 -18.82 -51.31 -44.45
N VAL A 26 -19.70 -52.21 -44.87
CA VAL A 26 -19.42 -53.20 -45.93
C VAL A 26 -19.08 -52.49 -47.26
N GLU A 27 -19.81 -51.42 -47.57
CA GLU A 27 -19.60 -50.58 -48.75
C GLU A 27 -18.19 -49.93 -48.77
N GLU A 28 -17.63 -49.59 -47.60
CA GLU A 28 -16.25 -49.07 -47.51
C GLU A 28 -15.18 -50.15 -47.68
N TRP A 29 -15.53 -51.43 -47.50
CA TRP A 29 -14.63 -52.56 -47.72
C TRP A 29 -14.58 -52.92 -49.20
N GLU A 30 -15.75 -53.02 -49.84
CA GLU A 30 -15.88 -53.23 -51.30
C GLU A 30 -15.19 -52.10 -52.09
N ALA A 31 -15.32 -50.84 -51.66
CA ALA A 31 -14.64 -49.71 -52.29
C ALA A 31 -13.10 -49.73 -52.17
N LYS A 32 -12.53 -50.47 -51.21
CA LYS A 32 -11.07 -50.57 -50.97
C LYS A 32 -10.42 -51.77 -51.67
N ALA A 33 -11.21 -52.73 -52.12
CA ALA A 33 -10.75 -53.93 -52.83
C ALA A 33 -11.69 -54.26 -54.01
N PRO A 34 -11.75 -53.43 -55.06
CA PRO A 34 -12.55 -53.72 -56.24
C PRO A 34 -12.04 -54.97 -56.95
N LEU A 35 -12.88 -56.00 -57.02
CA LEU A 35 -12.60 -57.23 -57.76
C LEU A 35 -12.47 -56.95 -59.25
N THR A 36 -11.56 -57.63 -59.92
CA THR A 36 -11.41 -57.58 -61.39
C THR A 36 -12.53 -58.35 -62.09
N ASP A 37 -12.82 -58.01 -63.35
CA ASP A 37 -13.90 -58.66 -64.13
C ASP A 37 -13.77 -60.20 -64.17
N TYR A 38 -12.54 -60.72 -64.14
CA TYR A 38 -12.27 -62.16 -64.11
C TYR A 38 -12.66 -62.82 -62.77
N GLU A 39 -12.40 -62.13 -61.65
CA GLU A 39 -12.78 -62.59 -60.31
C GLU A 39 -14.30 -62.52 -60.11
N ILE A 40 -14.94 -61.45 -60.60
CA ILE A 40 -16.41 -61.31 -60.61
C ILE A 40 -17.05 -62.44 -61.43
N THR A 41 -16.49 -62.75 -62.61
CA THR A 41 -16.95 -63.87 -63.45
C THR A 41 -16.79 -65.21 -62.73
N SER A 42 -15.67 -65.41 -62.02
CA SER A 42 -15.39 -66.63 -61.25
C SER A 42 -16.39 -66.82 -60.09
N VAL A 43 -16.71 -65.74 -59.36
CA VAL A 43 -17.76 -65.73 -58.32
C VAL A 43 -19.13 -66.04 -58.93
N GLY A 44 -19.44 -65.51 -60.12
CA GLY A 44 -20.67 -65.82 -60.85
C GLY A 44 -20.80 -67.31 -61.23
N ILE A 45 -19.71 -67.94 -61.67
CA ILE A 45 -19.67 -69.37 -61.99
C ILE A 45 -19.87 -70.23 -60.72
N ILE A 46 -19.20 -69.89 -59.63
CA ILE A 46 -19.34 -70.61 -58.35
C ILE A 46 -20.77 -70.47 -57.80
N LYS A 47 -21.37 -69.27 -57.90
CA LYS A 47 -22.77 -69.05 -57.54
C LYS A 47 -23.71 -69.94 -58.36
N ALA A 48 -23.59 -69.94 -59.69
CA ALA A 48 -24.42 -70.77 -60.57
C ALA A 48 -24.25 -72.28 -60.29
N ALA A 49 -23.05 -72.73 -59.93
CA ALA A 49 -22.81 -74.11 -59.51
C ALA A 49 -23.44 -74.43 -58.14
N SER A 50 -23.44 -73.47 -57.20
CA SER A 50 -24.02 -73.64 -55.86
C SER A 50 -25.55 -73.63 -55.81
N GLU A 51 -26.21 -73.07 -56.84
CA GLU A 51 -27.67 -73.07 -56.97
C GLU A 51 -28.22 -74.44 -57.43
N VAL A 52 -27.37 -75.36 -57.91
CA VAL A 52 -27.74 -76.72 -58.31
C VAL A 52 -27.52 -77.69 -57.15
N VAL A 53 -28.58 -77.98 -56.40
CA VAL A 53 -28.57 -79.02 -55.35
C VAL A 53 -28.70 -80.41 -55.99
N PRO A 54 -27.69 -81.30 -55.93
CA PRO A 54 -27.81 -82.65 -56.46
C PRO A 54 -28.68 -83.53 -55.54
N LEU A 55 -29.55 -84.35 -56.15
CA LEU A 55 -30.38 -85.30 -55.42
C LEU A 55 -29.56 -86.50 -54.89
N PRO A 56 -29.96 -87.13 -53.76
CA PRO A 56 -29.22 -88.26 -53.19
C PRO A 56 -29.10 -89.46 -54.15
N TYR A 57 -27.91 -90.08 -54.16
CA TYR A 57 -27.47 -91.19 -55.03
C TYR A 57 -28.34 -92.45 -55.14
N LYS A 58 -29.52 -92.53 -54.49
CA LYS A 58 -30.44 -93.68 -54.55
C LYS A 58 -31.48 -93.62 -55.68
N PHE A 59 -31.39 -92.64 -56.58
CA PHE A 59 -32.35 -92.42 -57.66
C PHE A 59 -31.73 -92.27 -59.06
N ASN A 60 -30.42 -92.51 -59.20
CA ASN A 60 -29.73 -92.59 -60.50
C ASN A 60 -29.47 -94.07 -60.87
N ASP A 61 -30.54 -94.81 -61.16
CA ASP A 61 -30.47 -96.09 -61.87
C ASP A 61 -30.71 -95.82 -63.35
N ASP A 62 -29.65 -95.90 -64.18
CA ASP A 62 -29.67 -96.54 -65.52
C ASP A 62 -28.31 -96.34 -66.23
N GLU A 63 -27.31 -97.11 -65.82
CA GLU A 63 -26.24 -97.51 -66.75
C GLU A 63 -25.89 -98.98 -66.56
N SER A 64 -26.27 -99.84 -67.52
CA SER A 64 -25.40 -100.85 -68.14
C SER A 64 -26.16 -102.02 -68.76
N GLY A 65 -25.61 -102.50 -69.88
CA GLY A 65 -26.05 -103.69 -70.60
C GLY A 65 -25.68 -105.04 -69.93
N PRO A 66 -25.76 -106.15 -70.68
CA PRO A 66 -26.29 -107.38 -70.10
C PRO A 66 -25.23 -108.42 -69.67
N SER A 67 -25.49 -109.07 -68.52
CA SER A 67 -25.47 -110.55 -68.33
C SER A 67 -24.10 -111.26 -68.44
N SER A 68 -23.72 -112.31 -67.67
CA SER A 68 -24.50 -113.31 -66.92
C SER A 68 -23.58 -114.30 -66.13
N ARG A 69 -24.16 -115.03 -65.14
CA ARG A 69 -24.00 -116.50 -64.87
C ARG A 69 -22.64 -117.10 -64.37
N PRO A 70 -22.62 -118.33 -63.79
CA PRO A 70 -23.66 -119.10 -63.05
C PRO A 70 -23.21 -120.06 -61.90
N SER A 71 -24.09 -120.24 -60.90
CA SER A 71 -24.51 -121.56 -60.31
C SER A 71 -23.64 -122.43 -59.37
N THR A 72 -24.21 -122.63 -58.16
CA THR A 72 -24.45 -123.91 -57.42
C THR A 72 -23.33 -124.63 -56.65
N PRO A 73 -23.64 -125.55 -55.67
CA PRO A 73 -24.97 -126.05 -55.22
C PRO A 73 -25.29 -126.10 -53.69
N LEU A 74 -26.61 -126.05 -53.40
CA LEU A 74 -27.40 -126.80 -52.40
C LEU A 74 -27.03 -126.81 -50.89
N GLY A 75 -27.95 -126.29 -50.05
CA GLY A 75 -27.79 -126.23 -48.58
C GLY A 75 -29.04 -126.18 -47.68
N ARG A 76 -30.22 -126.67 -48.13
CA ARG A 76 -31.32 -127.20 -47.27
C ARG A 76 -31.91 -126.30 -46.15
N GLY A 77 -33.12 -125.75 -46.37
CA GLY A 77 -33.95 -125.21 -45.27
C GLY A 77 -35.18 -124.42 -45.72
N GLY A 78 -36.32 -125.09 -45.95
CA GLY A 78 -37.55 -124.44 -46.44
C GLY A 78 -38.71 -124.41 -45.44
N ARG A 79 -39.52 -123.34 -45.52
CA ARG A 79 -40.98 -123.23 -45.26
C ARG A 79 -41.47 -122.08 -46.17
N LEU A 80 -42.27 -122.31 -47.23
CA LEU A 80 -43.74 -122.55 -47.22
C LEU A 80 -44.46 -121.36 -46.57
N ASP A 81 -45.26 -120.55 -47.29
CA ASP A 81 -46.49 -120.97 -48.01
C ASP A 81 -46.83 -120.15 -49.30
N PRO A 82 -47.89 -120.50 -50.08
CA PRO A 82 -48.01 -120.18 -51.51
C PRO A 82 -49.23 -119.33 -51.95
N GLY A 83 -49.26 -118.88 -53.21
CA GLY A 83 -50.51 -118.39 -53.82
C GLY A 83 -50.48 -117.84 -55.26
N ARG A 84 -50.77 -118.70 -56.25
CA ARG A 84 -51.30 -118.41 -57.62
C ARG A 84 -50.37 -117.64 -58.60
N LEU A 85 -49.82 -118.25 -59.66
CA LEU A 85 -50.41 -118.88 -60.87
C LEU A 85 -50.89 -117.92 -61.97
N ALA A 86 -49.95 -117.67 -62.90
CA ALA A 86 -49.99 -117.58 -64.38
C ALA A 86 -51.20 -118.22 -65.13
N PRO A 87 -51.38 -118.01 -66.47
CA PRO A 87 -50.52 -118.67 -67.48
C PRO A 87 -50.31 -118.00 -68.88
N SER A 88 -49.17 -118.32 -69.55
CA SER A 88 -48.99 -118.80 -70.95
C SER A 88 -49.67 -118.07 -72.16
N SER A 89 -49.13 -117.93 -73.39
CA SER A 89 -48.36 -118.91 -74.21
C SER A 89 -47.72 -118.32 -75.50
N ARG A 90 -46.47 -118.75 -75.80
CA ARG A 90 -45.98 -119.38 -77.08
C ARG A 90 -45.74 -118.57 -78.40
N PRO A 91 -44.94 -119.12 -79.37
CA PRO A 91 -44.00 -118.35 -80.22
C PRO A 91 -44.08 -118.65 -81.75
N SER A 92 -43.09 -118.20 -82.56
CA SER A 92 -42.38 -119.00 -83.62
C SER A 92 -41.35 -118.20 -84.47
N SER A 93 -40.49 -118.91 -85.22
CA SER A 93 -39.51 -118.41 -86.24
C SER A 93 -39.95 -118.91 -87.65
N PRO A 94 -39.19 -118.93 -88.81
CA PRO A 94 -37.71 -118.92 -89.01
C PRO A 94 -37.17 -118.22 -90.32
N PHE A 95 -35.89 -118.51 -90.66
CA PHE A 95 -35.28 -118.70 -92.02
C PHE A 95 -34.38 -117.64 -92.71
N THR A 96 -33.51 -118.17 -93.59
CA THR A 96 -32.24 -117.61 -94.15
C THR A 96 -32.29 -117.21 -95.64
N PRO A 97 -31.35 -116.37 -96.14
CA PRO A 97 -31.00 -116.33 -97.56
C PRO A 97 -29.85 -117.28 -97.93
N SER A 98 -29.98 -118.03 -99.04
CA SER A 98 -28.92 -118.89 -99.58
C SER A 98 -28.66 -118.58 -101.05
N SER A 99 -27.54 -117.92 -101.32
CA SER A 99 -26.73 -118.16 -102.53
C SER A 99 -25.37 -118.66 -102.03
N ALA A 100 -24.87 -119.77 -102.59
CA ALA A 100 -24.01 -120.67 -101.83
C ALA A 100 -22.53 -120.27 -101.78
N ARG A 101 -21.98 -120.14 -100.56
CA ARG A 101 -20.56 -120.35 -100.21
C ARG A 101 -20.46 -120.82 -98.75
N VAL A 102 -19.75 -121.93 -98.52
CA VAL A 102 -19.59 -122.55 -97.18
C VAL A 102 -18.41 -121.93 -96.44
N VAL A 103 -18.58 -121.67 -95.14
CA VAL A 103 -17.50 -121.25 -94.20
C VAL A 103 -17.60 -122.12 -92.94
N THR A 104 -16.46 -122.58 -92.41
CA THR A 104 -16.37 -123.54 -91.30
C THR A 104 -15.91 -122.89 -89.98
N HIS A 105 -16.40 -123.42 -88.85
CA HIS A 105 -16.13 -122.90 -87.50
C HIS A 105 -14.72 -123.25 -87.00
N ALA A 106 -14.10 -122.38 -86.20
CA ALA A 106 -12.65 -122.44 -85.89
C ALA A 106 -12.16 -123.72 -85.19
N LEU A 107 -13.00 -124.34 -84.36
CA LEU A 107 -12.71 -125.60 -83.68
C LEU A 107 -13.04 -126.84 -84.52
N HIS A 108 -13.55 -126.70 -85.74
CA HIS A 108 -13.87 -127.86 -86.59
C HIS A 108 -12.57 -128.52 -87.11
N PRO A 109 -12.42 -129.86 -87.06
CA PRO A 109 -11.25 -130.54 -87.61
C PRO A 109 -11.03 -130.16 -89.09
N LYS A 110 -9.82 -129.69 -89.42
CA LYS A 110 -9.45 -129.19 -90.76
C LYS A 110 -9.20 -130.29 -91.79
N GLN A 111 -9.13 -131.55 -91.34
CA GLN A 111 -9.21 -132.75 -92.16
C GLN A 111 -10.31 -133.65 -91.55
N PRO A 112 -11.01 -134.46 -92.37
CA PRO A 112 -11.97 -135.42 -91.83
C PRO A 112 -11.27 -136.35 -90.85
N VAL A 113 -11.87 -136.56 -89.67
CA VAL A 113 -11.34 -137.44 -88.63
C VAL A 113 -11.30 -138.88 -89.15
N GLN A 114 -10.11 -139.38 -89.46
CA GLN A 114 -9.93 -140.75 -90.00
C GLN A 114 -9.57 -141.77 -88.90
N THR A 115 -9.24 -141.30 -87.69
CA THR A 115 -8.82 -142.16 -86.56
C THR A 115 -9.50 -141.73 -85.25
N PRO A 116 -9.82 -142.67 -84.33
CA PRO A 116 -10.50 -142.34 -83.07
C PRO A 116 -9.76 -141.35 -82.17
N GLN A 117 -8.42 -141.33 -82.21
CA GLN A 117 -7.60 -140.42 -81.39
C GLN A 117 -7.89 -138.94 -81.69
N GLN A 118 -8.05 -138.59 -82.96
CA GLN A 118 -8.34 -137.22 -83.41
C GLN A 118 -9.71 -136.69 -82.92
N PHE A 119 -10.63 -137.57 -82.49
CA PHE A 119 -11.90 -137.16 -81.88
C PHE A 119 -11.75 -136.83 -80.39
N TYR A 120 -10.97 -137.60 -79.64
CA TYR A 120 -10.80 -137.38 -78.20
C TYR A 120 -10.05 -136.08 -77.88
N ASP A 121 -9.02 -135.74 -78.65
CA ASP A 121 -8.28 -134.48 -78.50
C ASP A 121 -9.18 -133.26 -78.73
N TRP A 122 -10.08 -133.36 -79.71
CA TRP A 122 -11.08 -132.32 -80.01
C TRP A 122 -12.10 -132.16 -78.87
N PHE A 123 -12.61 -133.28 -78.34
CA PHE A 123 -13.58 -133.27 -77.24
C PHE A 123 -13.01 -132.66 -75.96
N ALA A 124 -11.78 -133.02 -75.58
CA ALA A 124 -11.10 -132.47 -74.39
C ALA A 124 -10.89 -130.93 -74.45
N LEU A 125 -10.76 -130.38 -75.67
CA LEU A 125 -10.65 -128.95 -75.92
C LEU A 125 -11.98 -128.21 -75.67
N ILE A 126 -13.10 -128.84 -75.99
CA ILE A 126 -14.46 -128.33 -75.68
C ILE A 126 -14.73 -128.39 -74.18
N ASP A 127 -14.37 -129.49 -73.51
CA ASP A 127 -14.68 -129.68 -72.09
C ASP A 127 -13.97 -128.63 -71.20
N ARG A 128 -12.70 -128.31 -71.52
CA ARG A 128 -11.96 -127.18 -70.89
C ARG A 128 -12.61 -125.82 -71.12
N SER A 129 -13.22 -125.59 -72.28
CA SER A 129 -13.93 -124.35 -72.61
C SER A 129 -15.19 -124.18 -71.75
N VAL A 130 -15.94 -125.26 -71.53
CA VAL A 130 -17.16 -125.24 -70.70
C VAL A 130 -16.84 -124.95 -69.24
N ALA A 131 -15.83 -125.60 -68.67
CA ALA A 131 -15.39 -125.34 -67.29
C ALA A 131 -15.00 -123.87 -67.06
N HIS A 132 -14.21 -123.29 -67.98
CA HIS A 132 -13.80 -121.88 -67.91
C HIS A 132 -15.00 -120.91 -67.92
N SER A 133 -16.08 -121.26 -68.64
CA SER A 133 -17.28 -120.43 -68.73
C SER A 133 -18.14 -120.40 -67.45
N GLN A 134 -18.15 -121.47 -66.66
CA GLN A 134 -18.92 -121.52 -65.41
C GLN A 134 -18.22 -120.75 -64.28
N GLU A 135 -16.89 -120.82 -64.21
CA GLU A 135 -16.11 -120.14 -63.17
C GLU A 135 -16.00 -118.60 -63.37
N ALA A 136 -16.43 -118.08 -64.52
CA ALA A 136 -16.20 -116.69 -64.93
C ALA A 136 -16.77 -115.64 -63.95
N HIS A 137 -18.05 -115.74 -63.56
CA HIS A 137 -18.67 -114.78 -62.63
C HIS A 137 -18.08 -114.78 -61.21
N PHE A 138 -17.70 -115.94 -60.66
CA PHE A 138 -17.07 -115.98 -59.34
C PHE A 138 -15.69 -115.29 -59.38
N ARG A 139 -14.92 -115.48 -60.46
CA ARG A 139 -13.69 -114.70 -60.69
C ARG A 139 -13.97 -113.20 -60.82
N ALA A 140 -15.03 -112.80 -61.54
CA ALA A 140 -15.41 -111.39 -61.68
C ALA A 140 -15.82 -110.74 -60.35
N HIS A 141 -16.61 -111.43 -59.51
CA HIS A 141 -17.02 -110.91 -58.21
C HIS A 141 -15.84 -110.83 -57.22
N VAL A 142 -14.93 -111.82 -57.22
CA VAL A 142 -13.71 -111.76 -56.40
C VAL A 142 -12.79 -110.61 -56.84
N ALA A 143 -12.64 -110.39 -58.15
CA ALA A 143 -11.89 -109.25 -58.68
C ALA A 143 -12.51 -107.90 -58.29
N SER A 144 -13.84 -107.77 -58.32
CA SER A 144 -14.51 -106.55 -57.88
C SER A 144 -14.35 -106.29 -56.37
N VAL A 145 -14.39 -107.34 -55.53
CA VAL A 145 -14.15 -107.18 -54.08
C VAL A 145 -12.69 -106.86 -53.78
N SER A 146 -11.71 -107.42 -54.51
CA SER A 146 -10.32 -107.01 -54.35
C SER A 146 -10.10 -105.57 -54.80
N GLU A 147 -10.71 -105.14 -55.91
CA GLU A 147 -10.63 -103.74 -56.38
C GLU A 147 -11.19 -102.74 -55.35
N HIS A 148 -12.25 -103.10 -54.62
CA HIS A 148 -12.76 -102.27 -53.52
C HIS A 148 -11.82 -102.28 -52.30
N LEU A 149 -11.24 -103.43 -51.93
CA LEU A 149 -10.23 -103.50 -50.87
C LEU A 149 -8.98 -102.68 -51.21
N ASP A 150 -8.43 -102.86 -52.41
CA ASP A 150 -7.31 -102.05 -52.94
C ASP A 150 -7.64 -100.54 -52.90
N THR A 151 -8.91 -100.18 -53.05
CA THR A 151 -9.37 -98.77 -52.99
C THR A 151 -9.50 -98.26 -51.55
N CYS A 152 -9.91 -99.11 -50.60
CA CYS A 152 -9.87 -98.79 -49.17
C CYS A 152 -8.43 -98.67 -48.66
N ASP A 153 -7.54 -99.58 -49.06
CA ASP A 153 -6.13 -99.55 -48.67
C ASP A 153 -5.43 -98.28 -49.19
N ARG A 154 -5.64 -97.93 -50.48
CA ARG A 154 -5.21 -96.63 -51.05
C ARG A 154 -5.76 -95.41 -50.31
N LEU A 155 -6.96 -95.51 -49.75
CA LEU A 155 -7.57 -94.43 -48.96
C LEU A 155 -6.94 -94.30 -47.58
N VAL A 156 -6.58 -95.41 -46.93
CA VAL A 156 -5.84 -95.41 -45.65
C VAL A 156 -4.43 -94.88 -45.85
N GLU A 157 -3.69 -95.36 -46.86
CA GLU A 157 -2.37 -94.82 -47.22
C GLU A 157 -2.43 -93.31 -47.45
N ARG A 158 -3.48 -92.82 -48.13
CA ARG A 158 -3.65 -91.38 -48.38
C ARG A 158 -4.06 -90.57 -47.13
N ILE A 159 -4.69 -91.19 -46.13
CA ILE A 159 -4.98 -90.55 -44.84
C ILE A 159 -3.70 -90.48 -44.01
N ASP A 160 -2.91 -91.56 -43.95
CA ASP A 160 -1.63 -91.59 -43.23
C ASP A 160 -0.63 -90.56 -43.83
N GLU A 161 -0.59 -90.41 -45.16
CA GLU A 161 0.16 -89.35 -45.84
C GLU A 161 -0.29 -87.94 -45.40
N VAL A 162 -1.60 -87.70 -45.28
CA VAL A 162 -2.16 -86.40 -44.88
C VAL A 162 -1.88 -86.10 -43.41
N ASP A 163 -1.98 -87.09 -42.51
CA ASP A 163 -1.66 -86.90 -41.10
C ASP A 163 -0.16 -86.55 -40.92
N VAL A 164 0.74 -87.19 -41.67
CA VAL A 164 2.18 -86.83 -41.68
C VAL A 164 2.42 -85.42 -42.22
N GLU A 165 1.73 -85.00 -43.29
CA GLU A 165 1.81 -83.62 -43.79
C GLU A 165 1.26 -82.59 -42.77
N VAL A 166 0.19 -82.93 -42.04
CA VAL A 166 -0.43 -82.07 -41.01
C VAL A 166 0.45 -81.96 -39.77
N ASP A 167 1.05 -83.05 -39.29
CA ASP A 167 2.01 -83.01 -38.18
C ASP A 167 3.26 -82.20 -38.56
N GLY A 168 3.79 -82.38 -39.77
CA GLY A 168 4.89 -81.57 -40.29
C GLY A 168 4.53 -80.08 -40.39
N MET A 169 3.29 -79.76 -40.78
CA MET A 169 2.77 -78.39 -40.78
C MET A 169 2.63 -77.83 -39.36
N LEU A 170 2.19 -78.62 -38.38
CA LEU A 170 2.09 -78.22 -36.97
C LEU A 170 3.46 -77.98 -36.33
N GLU A 171 4.46 -78.82 -36.61
CA GLU A 171 5.84 -78.61 -36.18
C GLU A 171 6.43 -77.33 -36.80
N GLY A 172 6.25 -77.15 -38.11
CA GLY A 172 6.66 -75.94 -38.83
C GLY A 172 6.01 -74.67 -38.26
N TRP A 173 4.69 -74.71 -37.99
CA TRP A 173 3.97 -73.61 -37.36
C TRP A 173 4.51 -73.28 -35.96
N ARG A 174 4.76 -74.30 -35.13
CA ARG A 174 5.29 -74.13 -33.76
C ARG A 174 6.69 -73.50 -33.77
N GLY A 175 7.56 -73.95 -34.68
CA GLY A 175 8.89 -73.35 -34.87
C GLY A 175 8.83 -71.89 -35.36
N VAL A 176 7.86 -71.55 -36.21
CA VAL A 176 7.60 -70.17 -36.64
C VAL A 176 7.04 -69.32 -35.50
N GLU A 177 6.17 -69.84 -34.63
CA GLU A 177 5.64 -69.11 -33.48
C GLU A 177 6.72 -68.85 -32.42
N GLU A 178 7.53 -69.86 -32.07
CA GLU A 178 8.64 -69.70 -31.11
C GLU A 178 9.74 -68.77 -31.65
N GLY A 179 10.14 -68.95 -32.92
CA GLY A 179 11.08 -68.06 -33.60
C GLY A 179 10.54 -66.64 -33.73
N GLY A 180 9.27 -66.49 -34.09
CA GLY A 180 8.57 -65.21 -34.18
C GLY A 180 8.43 -64.50 -32.84
N LYS A 181 8.20 -65.24 -31.74
CA LYS A 181 8.16 -64.70 -30.38
C LYS A 181 9.54 -64.24 -29.90
N SER A 182 10.58 -65.05 -30.10
CA SER A 182 11.97 -64.67 -29.80
C SER A 182 12.41 -63.42 -30.59
N LEU A 183 12.08 -63.36 -31.88
CA LEU A 183 12.33 -62.20 -32.73
C LEU A 183 11.54 -60.98 -32.25
N LYS A 184 10.27 -61.13 -31.91
CA LYS A 184 9.43 -60.05 -31.36
C LYS A 184 10.02 -59.52 -30.05
N ASP A 185 10.39 -60.39 -29.10
CA ASP A 185 10.99 -60.00 -27.83
C ASP A 185 12.37 -59.34 -27.99
N ALA A 186 13.12 -59.69 -29.04
CA ALA A 186 14.36 -58.99 -29.43
C ALA A 186 14.07 -57.61 -30.04
N CYS A 187 13.11 -57.51 -30.97
CA CYS A 187 12.67 -56.26 -31.57
C CYS A 187 12.08 -55.29 -30.52
N GLU A 188 11.27 -55.77 -29.58
CA GLU A 188 10.74 -54.94 -28.48
C GLU A 188 11.84 -54.41 -27.56
N ARG A 189 12.90 -55.19 -27.29
CA ARG A 189 14.07 -54.71 -26.54
C ARG A 189 14.83 -53.63 -27.31
N LEU A 190 15.08 -53.86 -28.60
CA LEU A 190 15.76 -52.87 -29.46
C LEU A 190 14.94 -51.59 -29.63
N LEU A 191 13.60 -51.67 -29.69
CA LEU A 191 12.72 -50.50 -29.71
C LEU A 191 12.80 -49.72 -28.38
N LYS A 192 12.72 -50.40 -27.23
CA LYS A 192 12.87 -49.76 -25.91
C LYS A 192 14.25 -49.11 -25.74
N GLU A 193 15.31 -49.74 -26.26
CA GLU A 193 16.66 -49.17 -26.26
C GLU A 193 16.78 -47.98 -27.20
N ARG A 194 16.23 -48.05 -28.42
CA ARG A 194 16.13 -46.91 -29.35
C ARG A 194 15.42 -45.73 -28.70
N ASP A 195 14.26 -45.96 -28.08
CA ASP A 195 13.44 -44.92 -27.47
C ASP A 195 14.18 -44.24 -26.32
N ARG A 196 14.85 -45.03 -25.46
CA ARG A 196 15.71 -44.50 -24.40
C ARG A 196 16.92 -43.74 -24.92
N LEU A 197 17.54 -44.17 -26.02
CA LEU A 197 18.67 -43.48 -26.64
C LEU A 197 18.23 -42.17 -27.32
N LEU A 198 17.03 -42.12 -27.90
CA LEU A 198 16.42 -40.89 -28.42
C LEU A 198 16.11 -39.92 -27.29
N GLU A 199 15.42 -40.37 -26.23
CA GLU A 199 15.15 -39.59 -25.02
C GLU A 199 16.44 -38.99 -24.44
N MET A 200 17.50 -39.80 -24.27
CA MET A 200 18.80 -39.33 -23.80
C MET A 200 19.49 -38.36 -24.78
N THR A 201 19.26 -38.49 -26.09
CA THR A 201 19.80 -37.57 -27.11
C THR A 201 19.10 -36.22 -27.05
N ASP A 202 17.78 -36.20 -26.96
CA ASP A 202 16.96 -34.99 -26.80
C ASP A 202 17.30 -34.28 -25.48
N GLU A 203 17.48 -35.05 -24.41
CA GLU A 203 17.96 -34.59 -23.10
C GLU A 203 19.36 -33.96 -23.14
N ILE A 204 20.28 -34.49 -23.94
CA ILE A 204 21.61 -33.91 -24.14
C ILE A 204 21.51 -32.64 -24.99
N GLY A 205 20.68 -32.66 -26.04
CA GLY A 205 20.43 -31.51 -26.92
C GLY A 205 19.89 -30.30 -26.14
N ALA A 206 18.84 -30.51 -25.34
CA ALA A 206 18.23 -29.46 -24.51
C ALA A 206 19.21 -28.85 -23.50
N ARG A 207 20.12 -29.66 -22.93
CA ARG A 207 21.16 -29.14 -22.02
C ARG A 207 22.26 -28.39 -22.75
N LEU A 208 22.64 -28.82 -23.95
CA LEU A 208 23.65 -28.16 -24.79
C LEU A 208 23.17 -26.82 -25.37
N GLU A 209 21.87 -26.64 -25.59
CA GLU A 209 21.27 -25.40 -26.11
C GLU A 209 21.74 -24.17 -25.31
N TYR A 210 21.67 -24.22 -23.98
CA TYR A 210 22.15 -23.15 -23.08
C TYR A 210 23.63 -22.79 -23.26
N PHE A 211 24.49 -23.72 -23.70
CA PHE A 211 25.91 -23.46 -23.96
C PHE A 211 26.13 -22.84 -25.35
N GLN A 212 25.28 -23.15 -26.32
CA GLN A 212 25.36 -22.63 -27.69
C GLN A 212 24.93 -21.16 -27.78
N GLU A 213 23.99 -20.74 -26.94
CA GLU A 213 23.54 -19.34 -26.84
C GLU A 213 24.69 -18.34 -26.58
N LEU A 214 25.77 -18.78 -25.90
CA LEU A 214 26.95 -17.95 -25.69
C LEU A 214 27.59 -17.47 -27.00
N GLU A 215 27.63 -18.32 -28.03
CA GLU A 215 28.21 -17.97 -29.33
C GLU A 215 27.30 -17.02 -30.11
N HIS A 216 25.98 -17.12 -29.93
CA HIS A 216 25.03 -16.16 -30.49
C HIS A 216 25.19 -14.78 -29.83
N ALA A 217 25.12 -14.72 -28.49
CA ALA A 217 25.31 -13.49 -27.71
C ALA A 217 26.67 -12.82 -28.00
N THR A 218 27.75 -13.60 -28.03
CA THR A 218 29.10 -13.08 -28.29
C THR A 218 29.24 -12.49 -29.69
N ARG A 219 28.68 -13.14 -30.72
CA ARG A 219 28.71 -12.61 -32.11
C ARG A 219 27.96 -11.28 -32.23
N MET A 220 26.78 -11.17 -31.62
CA MET A 220 25.99 -9.94 -31.67
C MET A 220 26.66 -8.78 -30.90
N LEU A 221 27.23 -9.05 -29.73
CA LEU A 221 27.93 -8.03 -28.92
C LEU A 221 29.29 -7.61 -29.50
N ASN A 222 29.90 -8.42 -30.37
CA ASN A 222 31.19 -8.11 -30.99
C ASN A 222 31.13 -7.04 -32.09
N HIS A 223 29.99 -6.88 -32.74
CA HIS A 223 29.78 -5.86 -33.78
C HIS A 223 28.54 -5.00 -33.45
N PRO A 224 28.60 -4.17 -32.40
CA PRO A 224 27.48 -3.32 -32.02
C PRO A 224 27.28 -2.21 -33.07
N GLY A 225 26.17 -2.28 -33.81
CA GLY A 225 25.70 -1.15 -34.61
C GLY A 225 25.15 -0.03 -33.71
N GLU A 226 25.16 1.21 -34.19
CA GLU A 226 24.73 2.40 -33.42
C GLU A 226 23.32 2.28 -32.82
N SER A 227 22.44 1.53 -33.48
CA SER A 227 21.05 1.28 -33.06
C SER A 227 20.78 -0.17 -32.60
N LEU A 228 21.81 -0.97 -32.30
CA LEU A 228 21.63 -2.39 -31.88
C LEU A 228 20.69 -2.51 -30.68
N VAL A 229 20.84 -1.60 -29.71
CA VAL A 229 20.05 -1.57 -28.46
C VAL A 229 18.55 -1.36 -28.70
N LEU A 230 18.16 -0.80 -29.86
CA LEU A 230 16.76 -0.59 -30.24
C LEU A 230 16.11 -1.80 -30.92
N GLN A 231 16.89 -2.85 -31.23
CA GLN A 231 16.38 -4.04 -31.89
C GLN A 231 15.73 -4.97 -30.86
N THR A 232 14.56 -5.53 -31.19
CA THR A 232 13.90 -6.54 -30.34
C THR A 232 14.80 -7.72 -30.03
N ASP A 233 15.57 -8.14 -31.02
CA ASP A 233 16.44 -9.32 -30.98
C ASP A 233 17.59 -9.13 -29.97
N PHE A 234 18.02 -7.88 -29.74
CA PHE A 234 18.98 -7.56 -28.68
C PHE A 234 18.37 -7.82 -27.29
N LEU A 235 17.16 -7.33 -27.01
CA LEU A 235 16.50 -7.55 -25.71
C LEU A 235 16.19 -9.03 -25.47
N TYR A 236 15.70 -9.75 -26.49
CA TYR A 236 15.49 -11.19 -26.41
C TYR A 236 16.79 -11.96 -26.11
N MET A 237 17.92 -11.57 -26.71
CA MET A 237 19.21 -12.18 -26.38
C MET A 237 19.65 -11.88 -24.94
N VAL A 238 19.45 -10.66 -24.45
CA VAL A 238 19.79 -10.31 -23.06
C VAL A 238 18.94 -11.11 -22.06
N GLU A 239 17.64 -11.28 -22.31
CA GLU A 239 16.76 -12.16 -21.52
C GLU A 239 17.18 -13.63 -21.61
N ARG A 240 17.56 -14.11 -22.80
CA ARG A 240 18.11 -15.46 -22.98
C ARG A 240 19.41 -15.66 -22.19
N VAL A 241 20.26 -14.64 -22.10
CA VAL A 241 21.47 -14.65 -21.27
C VAL A 241 21.13 -14.71 -19.78
N ASP A 242 20.12 -13.97 -19.28
CA ASP A 242 19.64 -14.11 -17.89
C ASP A 242 19.26 -15.58 -17.60
N ILE A 243 18.45 -16.19 -18.48
CA ILE A 243 18.01 -17.58 -18.36
C ILE A 243 19.20 -18.56 -18.35
N CYS A 244 20.20 -18.35 -19.21
CA CYS A 244 21.42 -19.17 -19.23
C CYS A 244 22.27 -19.01 -17.96
N ILE A 245 22.37 -17.78 -17.44
CA ILE A 245 23.06 -17.47 -16.18
C ILE A 245 22.41 -18.23 -15.02
N ASP A 246 21.08 -18.16 -14.89
CA ASP A 246 20.37 -18.81 -13.79
C ASP A 246 20.34 -20.34 -13.93
N TYR A 247 20.23 -20.86 -15.16
CA TYR A 247 20.39 -22.29 -15.43
C TYR A 247 21.76 -22.81 -14.98
N LEU A 248 22.85 -22.10 -15.32
CA LEU A 248 24.22 -22.49 -14.93
C LEU A 248 24.47 -22.29 -13.42
N LYS A 249 23.85 -21.31 -12.77
CA LYS A 249 23.87 -21.16 -11.30
C LYS A 249 23.19 -22.35 -10.61
N ALA A 250 22.13 -22.92 -11.18
CA ALA A 250 21.50 -24.14 -10.66
C ALA A 250 22.35 -25.41 -10.95
N HIS A 251 23.07 -25.45 -12.07
CA HIS A 251 23.83 -26.61 -12.54
C HIS A 251 25.36 -26.45 -12.41
N ARG A 252 25.82 -25.91 -11.27
CA ARG A 252 27.24 -25.71 -10.92
C ARG A 252 28.12 -26.97 -10.98
N HIS A 253 27.51 -28.16 -10.99
CA HIS A 253 28.21 -29.44 -11.05
C HIS A 253 28.68 -29.83 -12.48
N PHE A 254 28.26 -29.12 -13.52
CA PHE A 254 28.79 -29.37 -14.87
C PHE A 254 30.26 -28.91 -14.99
N ARG A 255 31.08 -29.71 -15.68
CA ARG A 255 32.53 -29.55 -15.79
C ARG A 255 33.02 -28.13 -16.12
N GLU A 256 32.29 -27.41 -16.97
CA GLU A 256 32.69 -26.08 -17.46
C GLU A 256 31.68 -24.98 -17.07
N ALA A 257 30.75 -25.25 -16.14
CA ALA A 257 29.70 -24.32 -15.71
C ALA A 257 30.27 -22.95 -15.29
N GLU A 258 31.31 -22.94 -14.46
CA GLU A 258 31.95 -21.72 -13.96
C GLU A 258 32.54 -20.85 -15.10
N VAL A 259 33.13 -21.48 -16.11
CA VAL A 259 33.75 -20.78 -17.25
C VAL A 259 32.68 -20.16 -18.15
N TYR A 260 31.60 -20.90 -18.42
CA TYR A 260 30.48 -20.37 -19.19
C TYR A 260 29.72 -19.29 -18.43
N LEU A 261 29.48 -19.47 -17.13
CA LEU A 261 28.82 -18.48 -16.27
C LEU A 261 29.58 -17.15 -16.28
N LEU A 262 30.91 -17.17 -16.08
CA LEU A 262 31.74 -15.97 -16.14
C LEU A 262 31.66 -15.28 -17.51
N ARG A 263 31.64 -16.04 -18.61
CA ARG A 263 31.50 -15.48 -19.96
C ARG A 263 30.11 -14.88 -20.20
N PHE A 264 29.05 -15.50 -19.70
CA PHE A 264 27.71 -14.93 -19.77
C PHE A 264 27.57 -13.66 -18.92
N GLN A 265 28.17 -13.60 -17.72
CA GLN A 265 28.28 -12.38 -16.91
C GLN A 265 29.03 -11.25 -17.65
N GLN A 266 30.11 -11.59 -18.37
CA GLN A 266 30.80 -10.63 -19.25
C GLN A 266 29.93 -10.16 -20.43
N CYS A 267 29.17 -11.06 -21.07
CA CYS A 267 28.19 -10.68 -22.10
C CYS A 267 27.12 -9.75 -21.54
N MET A 268 26.59 -10.04 -20.34
CA MET A 268 25.62 -9.21 -19.64
C MET A 268 26.16 -7.81 -19.34
N THR A 269 27.32 -7.72 -18.69
CA THR A 269 28.01 -6.45 -18.40
C THR A 269 28.26 -5.64 -19.67
N ARG A 270 28.65 -6.30 -20.77
CA ARG A 270 28.85 -5.66 -22.07
C ARG A 270 27.54 -5.16 -22.71
N ALA A 271 26.47 -5.92 -22.64
CA ALA A 271 25.14 -5.51 -23.11
C ALA A 271 24.62 -4.30 -22.32
N MET A 272 24.72 -4.32 -21.00
CA MET A 272 24.36 -3.20 -20.12
C MET A 272 25.24 -1.97 -20.36
N THR A 273 26.53 -2.17 -20.67
CA THR A 273 27.44 -1.08 -21.07
C THR A 273 27.00 -0.42 -22.38
N LEU A 274 26.48 -1.17 -23.35
CA LEU A 274 25.92 -0.61 -24.60
C LEU A 274 24.66 0.22 -24.33
N ILE A 275 23.76 -0.25 -23.46
CA ILE A 275 22.58 0.54 -23.02
C ILE A 275 23.03 1.86 -22.39
N ARG A 276 23.95 1.81 -21.41
CA ARG A 276 24.53 2.99 -20.75
C ARG A 276 25.17 3.94 -21.77
N MET A 277 25.97 3.44 -22.72
CA MET A 277 26.60 4.27 -23.75
C MET A 277 25.57 4.95 -24.66
N TYR A 278 24.52 4.22 -25.07
CA TYR A 278 23.45 4.75 -25.90
C TYR A 278 22.62 5.83 -25.16
N PHE A 279 22.30 5.60 -23.88
CA PHE A 279 21.64 6.57 -23.02
C PHE A 279 22.48 7.85 -22.84
N VAL A 280 23.74 7.72 -22.37
CA VAL A 280 24.63 8.86 -22.13
C VAL A 280 24.95 9.61 -23.42
N GLY A 281 25.09 8.91 -24.55
CA GLY A 281 25.26 9.51 -25.88
C GLY A 281 24.04 10.33 -26.31
N SER A 282 22.85 9.73 -26.25
CA SER A 282 21.58 10.38 -26.57
C SER A 282 21.34 11.62 -25.69
N LEU A 283 21.62 11.51 -24.38
CA LEU A 283 21.42 12.59 -23.42
C LEU A 283 22.40 13.76 -23.67
N LYS A 284 23.68 13.48 -23.96
CA LYS A 284 24.66 14.51 -24.32
C LYS A 284 24.33 15.19 -25.65
N ALA A 285 23.85 14.45 -26.65
CA ALA A 285 23.41 15.00 -27.91
C ALA A 285 22.19 15.93 -27.73
N LEU A 286 21.20 15.49 -26.94
CA LEU A 286 20.04 16.31 -26.58
C LEU A 286 20.44 17.57 -25.81
N SER A 287 21.34 17.45 -24.82
CA SER A 287 21.87 18.58 -24.06
C SER A 287 22.56 19.61 -24.96
N ALA A 288 23.34 19.16 -25.95
CA ALA A 288 24.04 20.04 -26.88
C ALA A 288 23.08 20.78 -27.82
N ASP A 289 22.04 20.11 -28.33
CA ASP A 289 20.99 20.74 -29.15
C ASP A 289 20.17 21.76 -28.33
N VAL A 290 19.78 21.41 -27.11
CA VAL A 290 19.06 22.32 -26.19
C VAL A 290 19.93 23.53 -25.82
N SER A 291 21.19 23.33 -25.41
CA SER A 291 22.11 24.42 -25.07
C SER A 291 22.32 25.37 -26.26
N LYS A 292 22.47 24.82 -27.47
CA LYS A 292 22.62 25.62 -28.70
C LYS A 292 21.38 26.48 -28.94
N ARG A 293 20.17 25.90 -28.91
CA ARG A 293 18.92 26.64 -29.12
C ARG A 293 18.66 27.68 -28.03
N MET A 294 19.06 27.40 -26.78
CA MET A 294 18.97 28.37 -25.68
C MET A 294 19.96 29.54 -25.81
N SER A 295 21.04 29.40 -26.59
CA SER A 295 21.99 30.49 -26.87
C SER A 295 21.57 31.42 -28.02
N GLU A 296 20.51 31.07 -28.76
CA GLU A 296 19.91 31.94 -29.78
C GLU A 296 19.13 33.06 -29.08
N LYS A 297 19.18 34.30 -29.61
CA LYS A 297 18.54 35.45 -28.93
C LYS A 297 17.02 35.33 -28.90
N ASP A 298 16.44 35.82 -27.81
CA ASP A 298 14.99 36.01 -27.60
C ASP A 298 14.14 34.72 -27.58
N VAL A 299 14.65 33.64 -26.98
CA VAL A 299 13.85 32.44 -26.67
C VAL A 299 12.79 32.77 -25.60
N SER A 300 11.51 32.72 -25.98
CA SER A 300 10.38 32.98 -25.07
C SER A 300 10.33 31.99 -23.89
N PRO A 301 9.79 32.37 -22.71
CA PRO A 301 9.76 31.49 -21.53
C PRO A 301 9.02 30.16 -21.80
N THR A 302 7.96 30.19 -22.60
CA THR A 302 7.25 28.97 -23.05
C THR A 302 8.13 28.07 -23.90
N ALA A 303 8.95 28.64 -24.80
CA ALA A 303 9.89 27.87 -25.61
C ALA A 303 11.03 27.30 -24.75
N GLN A 304 11.54 28.05 -23.77
CA GLN A 304 12.53 27.55 -22.80
C GLN A 304 11.99 26.35 -22.00
N MET A 305 10.77 26.47 -21.45
CA MET A 305 10.09 25.36 -20.74
C MET A 305 9.96 24.13 -21.64
N HIS A 306 9.56 24.32 -22.91
CA HIS A 306 9.39 23.24 -23.87
C HIS A 306 10.73 22.58 -24.28
N LEU A 307 11.83 23.33 -24.31
CA LEU A 307 13.19 22.82 -24.55
C LEU A 307 13.76 22.07 -23.33
N LEU A 308 13.52 22.59 -22.12
CA LEU A 308 14.06 22.02 -20.89
C LEU A 308 13.31 20.77 -20.43
N TYR A 309 11.99 20.67 -20.62
CA TYR A 309 11.19 19.56 -20.08
C TYR A 309 10.54 18.73 -21.20
N THR A 310 9.66 19.30 -22.02
CA THR A 310 8.89 18.54 -23.02
C THR A 310 9.78 17.80 -24.03
N ARG A 311 10.93 18.37 -24.41
CA ARG A 311 11.93 17.68 -25.26
C ARG A 311 12.54 16.47 -24.57
N PHE A 312 12.98 16.60 -23.31
CA PHE A 312 13.49 15.46 -22.53
C PHE A 312 12.40 14.41 -22.32
N GLN A 313 11.17 14.82 -22.00
CA GLN A 313 10.01 13.92 -21.90
C GLN A 313 9.77 13.13 -23.20
N SER A 314 9.89 13.76 -24.37
CA SER A 314 9.70 13.04 -25.64
C SER A 314 10.73 11.92 -25.84
N VAL A 315 12.00 12.16 -25.46
CA VAL A 315 13.09 11.18 -25.57
C VAL A 315 13.01 10.09 -24.48
N SER A 316 12.42 10.40 -23.32
CA SER A 316 12.18 9.41 -22.26
C SER A 316 11.39 8.19 -22.75
N THR A 317 10.43 8.37 -23.67
CA THR A 317 9.60 7.28 -24.21
C THR A 317 10.40 6.16 -24.88
N GLN A 318 11.58 6.49 -25.43
CA GLN A 318 12.49 5.53 -26.08
C GLN A 318 13.57 5.02 -25.11
N LEU A 319 14.03 5.86 -24.17
CA LEU A 319 15.15 5.52 -23.27
C LEU A 319 14.71 4.82 -21.99
N ALA A 320 13.53 5.13 -21.45
CA ALA A 320 13.02 4.56 -20.20
C ALA A 320 12.84 3.02 -20.24
N PRO A 321 12.38 2.38 -21.33
CA PRO A 321 12.33 0.92 -21.41
C PRO A 321 13.72 0.28 -21.32
N LEU A 322 14.74 0.91 -21.92
CA LEU A 322 16.12 0.44 -21.89
C LEU A 322 16.76 0.62 -20.52
N LEU A 323 16.47 1.75 -19.85
CA LEU A 323 16.89 2.00 -18.48
C LEU A 323 16.19 1.05 -17.50
N GLY A 324 14.90 0.78 -17.65
CA GLY A 324 14.18 -0.19 -16.82
C GLY A 324 14.77 -1.60 -16.90
N GLU A 325 15.20 -2.03 -18.09
CA GLU A 325 15.91 -3.31 -18.27
C GLU A 325 17.32 -3.33 -17.64
N LEU A 326 17.98 -2.16 -17.52
CA LEU A 326 19.22 -1.99 -16.76
C LEU A 326 18.96 -1.96 -15.23
N GLU A 327 17.96 -1.22 -14.76
CA GLU A 327 17.55 -1.13 -13.35
C GLU A 327 17.17 -2.51 -12.80
N ARG A 328 16.33 -3.25 -13.54
CA ARG A 328 15.91 -4.64 -13.22
C ARG A 328 17.10 -5.56 -12.96
N ARG A 329 18.14 -5.46 -13.79
CA ARG A 329 19.34 -6.31 -13.71
C ARG A 329 20.37 -5.79 -12.72
N ALA A 330 20.48 -4.48 -12.53
CA ALA A 330 21.26 -3.90 -11.45
C ALA A 330 20.74 -4.32 -10.07
N GLN A 331 19.41 -4.45 -9.91
CA GLN A 331 18.82 -4.99 -8.69
C GLN A 331 19.11 -6.50 -8.51
N ALA A 332 19.09 -7.29 -9.59
CA ALA A 332 19.40 -8.72 -9.53
C ALA A 332 20.90 -9.00 -9.31
N HIS A 333 21.80 -8.23 -9.94
CA HIS A 333 23.25 -8.45 -9.97
C HIS A 333 24.01 -7.15 -9.59
N PRO A 334 23.86 -6.65 -8.34
CA PRO A 334 24.37 -5.35 -7.94
C PRO A 334 25.90 -5.24 -7.98
N ALA A 335 26.62 -6.34 -7.71
CA ALA A 335 28.08 -6.35 -7.68
C ALA A 335 28.76 -6.02 -9.02
N GLU A 336 28.08 -6.23 -10.14
CA GLU A 336 28.61 -6.01 -11.49
C GLU A 336 27.98 -4.79 -12.18
N LEU A 337 26.69 -4.53 -11.92
CA LEU A 337 25.89 -3.61 -12.73
C LEU A 337 25.50 -2.30 -12.01
N ALA A 338 25.54 -2.24 -10.67
CA ALA A 338 25.13 -1.04 -9.94
C ALA A 338 26.01 0.19 -10.26
N ALA A 339 27.30 -0.01 -10.53
CA ALA A 339 28.20 1.07 -10.96
C ALA A 339 27.78 1.67 -12.32
N LEU A 340 27.36 0.84 -13.29
CA LEU A 340 26.89 1.29 -14.60
C LEU A 340 25.58 2.09 -14.50
N LEU A 341 24.70 1.71 -13.57
CA LEU A 341 23.47 2.45 -13.28
C LEU A 341 23.76 3.79 -12.56
N ALA A 342 24.67 3.80 -11.58
CA ALA A 342 25.13 5.03 -10.92
C ALA A 342 25.77 6.02 -11.91
N GLU A 343 26.49 5.54 -12.93
CA GLU A 343 26.97 6.37 -14.03
C GLU A 343 25.83 6.98 -14.86
N CYS A 344 24.73 6.25 -15.12
CA CYS A 344 23.54 6.80 -15.79
C CYS A 344 22.91 7.94 -14.98
N HIS A 345 22.68 7.73 -13.67
CA HIS A 345 22.14 8.77 -12.79
C HIS A 345 23.06 10.00 -12.74
N THR A 346 24.37 9.78 -12.55
CA THR A 346 25.38 10.86 -12.51
C THR A 346 25.43 11.64 -13.82
N ALA A 347 25.38 10.96 -14.97
CA ALA A 347 25.32 11.61 -16.28
C ALA A 347 24.02 12.41 -16.48
N TYR A 348 22.89 11.93 -15.94
CA TYR A 348 21.62 12.64 -15.95
C TYR A 348 21.70 13.93 -15.15
N PHE A 349 22.06 13.86 -13.86
CA PHE A 349 22.18 15.04 -13.00
C PHE A 349 23.22 16.03 -13.52
N SER A 350 24.35 15.57 -14.07
CA SER A 350 25.35 16.45 -14.69
C SER A 350 24.81 17.21 -15.89
N VAL A 351 23.96 16.60 -16.73
CA VAL A 351 23.31 17.28 -17.87
C VAL A 351 22.26 18.28 -17.39
N ARG A 352 21.39 17.88 -16.46
CA ARG A 352 20.34 18.78 -15.92
C ARG A 352 20.95 19.98 -15.19
N LYS A 353 21.93 19.75 -14.32
CA LYS A 353 22.66 20.80 -13.59
C LYS A 353 23.30 21.82 -14.54
N GLY A 354 23.92 21.34 -15.62
CA GLY A 354 24.54 22.19 -16.64
C GLY A 354 23.56 23.09 -17.42
N LEU A 355 22.30 22.67 -17.54
CA LEU A 355 21.25 23.46 -18.21
C LEU A 355 20.50 24.41 -17.26
N LEU A 356 20.37 24.04 -15.98
CA LEU A 356 19.50 24.73 -15.03
C LEU A 356 20.21 25.73 -14.12
N VAL A 357 21.45 25.46 -13.69
CA VAL A 357 22.14 26.31 -12.69
C VAL A 357 22.33 27.74 -13.17
N GLY A 358 22.65 27.95 -14.45
CA GLY A 358 22.78 29.29 -15.03
C GLY A 358 21.47 30.08 -14.91
N ARG A 359 20.36 29.49 -15.35
CA ARG A 359 19.03 30.09 -15.26
C ARG A 359 18.58 30.30 -13.81
N LEU A 360 18.74 29.31 -12.94
CA LEU A 360 18.42 29.41 -11.52
C LEU A 360 19.14 30.62 -10.87
N THR A 361 20.42 30.79 -11.19
CA THR A 361 21.22 31.93 -10.72
C THR A 361 20.72 33.26 -11.30
N GLU A 362 20.27 33.30 -12.55
CA GLU A 362 19.70 34.50 -13.18
C GLU A 362 18.33 34.87 -12.60
N GLU A 363 17.45 33.89 -12.35
CA GLU A 363 16.13 34.09 -11.78
C GLU A 363 16.24 34.54 -10.31
N ILE A 364 17.12 33.93 -9.51
CA ILE A 364 17.41 34.38 -8.13
C ILE A 364 17.95 35.82 -8.12
N LYS A 365 18.87 36.17 -9.03
CA LYS A 365 19.34 37.57 -9.18
C LYS A 365 18.24 38.52 -9.64
N GLY A 366 17.30 38.03 -10.47
CA GLY A 366 16.13 38.77 -10.92
C GLY A 366 15.16 39.15 -9.80
N LEU A 367 15.13 38.38 -8.71
CA LEU A 367 14.38 38.70 -7.48
C LEU A 367 15.02 39.84 -6.64
N ASP A 368 16.16 40.40 -7.08
CA ASP A 368 17.02 41.35 -6.35
C ASP A 368 17.14 41.03 -4.84
N PRO A 369 17.86 39.95 -4.46
CA PRO A 369 18.05 39.56 -3.06
C PRO A 369 18.68 40.66 -2.20
N SER A 370 19.24 41.70 -2.83
CA SER A 370 19.86 42.82 -2.14
C SER A 370 18.84 43.86 -1.63
N ARG A 371 17.74 44.08 -2.36
CA ARG A 371 16.75 45.14 -2.07
C ARG A 371 15.38 44.63 -1.64
N THR A 372 14.98 43.45 -2.10
CA THR A 372 13.65 42.90 -1.83
C THR A 372 13.48 42.53 -0.37
N GLU A 373 12.27 42.73 0.16
CA GLU A 373 11.92 42.38 1.54
C GLU A 373 12.06 40.86 1.76
N LEU A 374 12.57 40.44 2.92
CA LEU A 374 12.88 39.02 3.19
C LEU A 374 11.68 38.09 2.99
N VAL A 375 10.49 38.51 3.39
CA VAL A 375 9.26 37.71 3.23
C VAL A 375 8.91 37.53 1.75
N GLU A 376 9.02 38.59 0.94
CA GLU A 376 8.74 38.54 -0.49
C GLU A 376 9.76 37.68 -1.24
N LEU A 377 11.04 37.84 -0.91
CA LEU A 377 12.13 37.01 -1.44
C LEU A 377 11.94 35.53 -1.09
N THR A 378 11.56 35.22 0.16
CA THR A 378 11.27 33.84 0.59
C THR A 378 10.06 33.29 -0.15
N ARG A 379 8.95 34.05 -0.24
CA ARG A 379 7.72 33.61 -0.90
C ARG A 379 7.92 33.37 -2.40
N ALA A 380 8.59 34.29 -3.10
CA ALA A 380 8.86 34.16 -4.53
C ALA A 380 9.92 33.07 -4.81
N GLY A 381 11.04 33.10 -4.09
CA GLY A 381 12.16 32.18 -4.25
C GLY A 381 11.78 30.74 -3.93
N CYS A 382 11.19 30.48 -2.76
CA CYS A 382 10.81 29.11 -2.37
C CYS A 382 9.63 28.57 -3.21
N SER A 383 8.73 29.42 -3.71
CA SER A 383 7.68 29.01 -4.64
C SER A 383 8.26 28.62 -6.01
N TYR A 384 9.17 29.43 -6.57
CA TYR A 384 9.90 29.10 -7.79
C TYR A 384 10.70 27.80 -7.65
N LEU A 385 11.43 27.66 -6.54
CA LEU A 385 12.26 26.49 -6.24
C LEU A 385 11.40 25.23 -6.04
N LYS A 386 10.23 25.33 -5.39
CA LYS A 386 9.26 24.23 -5.28
C LYS A 386 8.77 23.78 -6.65
N GLN A 387 8.39 24.71 -7.53
CA GLN A 387 7.99 24.38 -8.90
C GLN A 387 9.13 23.72 -9.70
N LEU A 388 10.35 24.27 -9.62
CA LEU A 388 11.54 23.73 -10.25
C LEU A 388 11.85 22.30 -9.78
N CYS A 389 11.83 22.05 -8.47
CA CYS A 389 12.06 20.71 -7.92
C CYS A 389 10.95 19.74 -8.33
N THR A 390 9.69 20.19 -8.35
CA THR A 390 8.54 19.39 -8.79
C THR A 390 8.66 18.97 -10.26
N ASP A 391 9.08 19.88 -11.14
CA ASP A 391 9.23 19.60 -12.57
C ASP A 391 10.45 18.70 -12.85
N GLU A 392 11.57 18.91 -12.15
CA GLU A 392 12.74 18.02 -12.23
C GLU A 392 12.45 16.62 -11.71
N PHE A 393 11.73 16.50 -10.60
CA PHE A 393 11.34 15.21 -10.00
C PHE A 393 10.41 14.42 -10.94
N LYS A 394 9.39 15.08 -11.52
CA LYS A 394 8.50 14.48 -12.53
C LYS A 394 9.27 14.07 -13.79
N LEU A 395 10.24 14.87 -14.23
CA LEU A 395 11.06 14.55 -15.39
C LEU A 395 12.01 13.38 -15.09
N TYR A 396 12.59 13.30 -13.90
CA TYR A 396 13.46 12.20 -13.50
C TYR A 396 12.70 10.85 -13.49
N GLN A 397 11.49 10.83 -12.90
CA GLN A 397 10.61 9.66 -12.90
C GLN A 397 10.17 9.20 -14.31
N ALA A 398 10.29 10.05 -15.33
CA ALA A 398 10.04 9.65 -16.71
C ALA A 398 11.18 8.78 -17.29
N PHE A 399 12.38 8.83 -16.72
CA PHE A 399 13.55 8.05 -17.16
C PHE A 399 13.89 6.88 -16.23
N PHE A 400 13.76 7.06 -14.92
CA PHE A 400 14.22 6.12 -13.90
C PHE A 400 13.10 5.73 -12.94
N SER A 401 13.11 4.47 -12.48
CA SER A 401 12.26 3.98 -11.40
C SER A 401 13.02 3.79 -10.08
N SER A 402 14.30 4.16 -10.05
CA SER A 402 15.21 4.05 -8.92
C SER A 402 16.09 5.30 -8.74
N GLY A 403 16.84 5.37 -7.64
CA GLY A 403 17.81 6.44 -7.38
C GLY A 403 17.24 7.70 -6.70
N GLU A 404 16.19 7.54 -5.88
CA GLU A 404 15.52 8.66 -5.17
C GLU A 404 16.48 9.40 -4.23
N GLU A 405 17.35 8.72 -3.49
CA GLU A 405 18.33 9.36 -2.60
C GLU A 405 19.26 10.31 -3.36
N GLN A 406 19.74 9.90 -4.54
CA GLN A 406 20.60 10.72 -5.39
C GLN A 406 19.82 11.88 -6.03
N LEU A 407 18.52 11.71 -6.29
CA LEU A 407 17.63 12.77 -6.73
C LEU A 407 17.44 13.83 -5.62
N TYR A 408 17.16 13.43 -4.38
CA TYR A 408 17.04 14.38 -3.26
C TYR A 408 18.34 15.15 -3.05
N GLN A 409 19.50 14.48 -3.05
CA GLN A 409 20.82 15.16 -3.00
C GLN A 409 21.02 16.14 -4.16
N TYR A 410 20.58 15.80 -5.37
CA TYR A 410 20.64 16.74 -6.51
C TYR A 410 19.74 17.96 -6.28
N LEU A 411 18.51 17.77 -5.81
CA LEU A 411 17.56 18.84 -5.50
C LEU A 411 18.06 19.75 -4.37
N GLU A 412 18.64 19.19 -3.31
CA GLU A 412 19.33 19.96 -2.25
C GLU A 412 20.37 20.92 -2.86
N THR A 413 21.22 20.43 -3.78
CA THR A 413 22.21 21.31 -4.45
C THR A 413 21.60 22.34 -5.41
N LEU A 414 20.30 22.29 -5.71
CA LEU A 414 19.57 23.38 -6.36
C LEU A 414 19.01 24.37 -5.32
N CYS A 415 18.56 23.86 -4.17
CA CYS A 415 18.08 24.68 -3.06
C CYS A 415 19.19 25.55 -2.44
N ASP A 416 20.43 25.04 -2.38
CA ASP A 416 21.61 25.75 -1.87
C ASP A 416 21.79 27.15 -2.49
N TYR A 417 21.55 27.31 -3.80
CA TYR A 417 21.69 28.60 -4.49
C TYR A 417 20.77 29.70 -3.94
N LEU A 418 19.58 29.34 -3.45
CA LEU A 418 18.68 30.29 -2.79
C LEU A 418 19.00 30.42 -1.30
N TYR A 419 19.47 29.35 -0.66
CA TYR A 419 19.86 29.35 0.75
C TYR A 419 21.06 30.26 1.02
N ASP A 420 22.05 30.31 0.12
CA ASP A 420 23.22 31.21 0.22
C ASP A 420 22.82 32.70 0.32
N ASP A 421 21.75 33.12 -0.37
CA ASP A 421 21.20 34.48 -0.30
C ASP A 421 20.22 34.68 0.88
N LEU A 422 19.36 33.69 1.17
CA LEU A 422 18.36 33.76 2.25
C LEU A 422 19.00 33.71 3.65
N ARG A 423 19.96 32.81 3.88
CA ARG A 423 20.58 32.59 5.19
C ARG A 423 21.14 33.86 5.84
N PRO A 424 22.01 34.66 5.18
CA PRO A 424 22.53 35.87 5.79
C PRO A 424 21.42 36.89 6.08
N ARG A 425 20.34 36.93 5.29
CA ARG A 425 19.18 37.80 5.52
C ARG A 425 18.41 37.37 6.76
N ILE A 426 18.05 36.09 6.87
CA ILE A 426 17.38 35.51 8.04
C ILE A 426 18.17 35.82 9.32
N LEU A 427 19.47 35.50 9.34
CA LEU A 427 20.32 35.69 10.53
C LEU A 427 20.43 37.14 11.00
N HIS A 428 20.27 38.13 10.11
CA HIS A 428 20.36 39.56 10.46
C HIS A 428 19.01 40.26 10.63
N GLU A 429 17.90 39.68 10.20
CA GLU A 429 16.56 40.31 10.25
C GLU A 429 16.22 40.79 11.68
N PRO A 430 15.86 42.07 11.86
CA PRO A 430 15.54 42.63 13.17
C PRO A 430 14.05 42.59 13.54
N ARG A 431 13.11 42.33 12.61
CA ARG A 431 11.67 42.31 12.89
C ARG A 431 11.19 40.90 13.24
N LEU A 432 10.49 40.77 14.37
CA LEU A 432 9.85 39.50 14.75
C LEU A 432 8.74 39.08 13.75
N PRO A 433 7.83 39.97 13.30
CA PRO A 433 6.78 39.59 12.34
C PRO A 433 7.33 39.04 11.03
N ALA A 434 8.39 39.63 10.49
CA ALA A 434 9.02 39.15 9.25
C ALA A 434 9.56 37.71 9.40
N LEU A 435 10.12 37.36 10.55
CA LEU A 435 10.57 35.99 10.85
C LEU A 435 9.40 35.02 11.01
N CYS A 436 8.29 35.43 11.64
CA CYS A 436 7.05 34.65 11.72
C CYS A 436 6.41 34.43 10.34
N GLU A 437 6.39 35.44 9.47
CA GLU A 437 5.89 35.33 8.10
C GLU A 437 6.78 34.42 7.24
N VAL A 438 8.11 34.48 7.39
CA VAL A 438 9.04 33.51 6.77
C VAL A 438 8.74 32.09 7.23
N CYS A 439 8.56 31.85 8.53
CA CYS A 439 8.20 30.53 9.05
C CYS A 439 6.84 30.06 8.52
N THR A 440 5.84 30.94 8.48
CA THR A 440 4.51 30.67 7.90
C THR A 440 4.61 30.26 6.43
N VAL A 441 5.39 30.98 5.62
CA VAL A 441 5.57 30.69 4.19
C VAL A 441 6.25 29.34 3.99
N LEU A 442 7.31 29.04 4.75
CA LEU A 442 8.02 27.77 4.66
C LEU A 442 7.13 26.60 5.10
N GLN A 443 6.46 26.70 6.25
CA GLN A 443 5.52 25.69 6.72
C GLN A 443 4.36 25.47 5.74
N ALA A 444 3.77 26.53 5.17
CA ALA A 444 2.70 26.40 4.19
C ALA A 444 3.17 25.65 2.93
N LEU A 445 4.38 25.93 2.43
CA LEU A 445 4.94 25.20 1.29
C LEU A 445 5.15 23.71 1.60
N MET A 446 5.55 23.36 2.83
CA MET A 446 5.75 21.97 3.28
C MET A 446 4.42 21.22 3.51
N VAL A 447 3.43 21.86 4.15
CA VAL A 447 2.12 21.26 4.46
C VAL A 447 1.29 21.02 3.18
N LEU A 448 1.41 21.92 2.19
CA LEU A 448 0.74 21.74 0.89
C LEU A 448 1.16 20.47 0.14
N ASP A 449 2.32 19.89 0.44
CA ASP A 449 2.75 18.61 -0.17
C ASP A 449 2.32 17.40 0.67
N ALA A 450 2.31 17.51 2.01
CA ALA A 450 1.78 16.45 2.88
C ALA A 450 0.25 16.26 2.77
N ALA A 451 -0.48 17.27 2.28
CA ALA A 451 -1.92 17.17 2.04
C ALA A 451 -2.27 16.33 0.79
N ALA A 452 -1.37 16.24 -0.19
CA ALA A 452 -1.58 15.43 -1.40
C ALA A 452 -1.64 13.94 -1.06
N ASP A 453 -0.76 13.47 -0.17
CA ASP A 453 -0.74 12.09 0.35
C ASP A 453 -2.12 11.66 0.88
N ALA A 454 -2.81 12.54 1.62
CA ALA A 454 -4.09 12.24 2.27
C ALA A 454 -5.31 12.31 1.35
N SER A 455 -5.29 13.15 0.30
CA SER A 455 -6.44 13.30 -0.62
C SER A 455 -6.56 12.21 -1.70
N SER A 456 -5.62 11.26 -1.73
CA SER A 456 -5.53 10.25 -2.80
C SER A 456 -6.24 8.91 -2.51
N ASP A 457 -6.74 8.69 -1.29
CA ASP A 457 -7.24 7.38 -0.85
C ASP A 457 -8.74 7.12 -1.14
N ASP A 458 -9.54 8.15 -1.47
CA ASP A 458 -11.02 8.01 -1.58
C ASP A 458 -11.60 7.93 -3.02
N ASP A 459 -10.87 8.32 -4.08
CA ASP A 459 -11.47 8.59 -5.42
C ASP A 459 -11.28 7.50 -6.51
N ASP A 460 -10.51 6.43 -6.29
CA ASP A 460 -10.05 5.49 -7.35
C ASP A 460 -10.72 4.09 -7.35
N GLU A 461 -11.95 3.94 -6.81
CA GLU A 461 -12.66 2.65 -6.66
C GLU A 461 -13.35 2.10 -7.93
N LEU A 462 -13.14 2.68 -9.13
CA LEU A 462 -13.91 2.34 -10.35
C LEU A 462 -13.09 2.06 -11.64
N SER A 463 -11.86 1.55 -11.54
CA SER A 463 -11.13 1.00 -12.72
C SER A 463 -10.66 -0.46 -12.53
N VAL A 464 -11.44 -1.42 -13.06
CA VAL A 464 -11.14 -2.86 -12.99
C VAL A 464 -10.21 -3.28 -14.14
N ASP A 465 -8.93 -2.91 -14.03
CA ASP A 465 -7.84 -3.44 -14.86
C ASP A 465 -6.96 -4.40 -14.02
N LEU A 466 -7.33 -5.68 -14.01
CA LEU A 466 -6.59 -6.76 -13.36
C LEU A 466 -5.39 -7.17 -14.24
N ASP A 467 -4.17 -6.72 -13.87
CA ASP A 467 -2.90 -7.50 -14.01
C ASP A 467 -1.59 -6.72 -13.73
N ARG A 468 -1.65 -5.47 -13.20
CA ARG A 468 -0.43 -4.81 -12.67
C ARG A 468 -0.70 -4.14 -11.33
N PRO A 469 0.14 -4.39 -10.29
CA PRO A 469 0.12 -3.54 -9.11
C PRO A 469 0.57 -2.14 -9.51
N LYS A 470 -0.38 -1.20 -9.59
CA LYS A 470 -0.10 0.23 -9.66
C LYS A 470 0.60 0.64 -8.36
N LYS A 471 1.93 0.49 -8.27
CA LYS A 471 2.71 1.13 -7.20
C LYS A 471 2.33 2.61 -7.20
N LYS A 472 1.89 3.16 -6.06
CA LYS A 472 1.75 4.63 -5.89
C LYS A 472 3.07 5.24 -6.39
N ARG A 473 2.99 6.21 -7.31
CA ARG A 473 4.21 6.89 -7.76
C ARG A 473 4.77 7.65 -6.56
N PRO A 474 6.08 7.64 -6.33
CA PRO A 474 6.67 8.47 -5.28
C PRO A 474 6.26 9.93 -5.53
N GLU A 475 5.81 10.65 -4.52
CA GLU A 475 5.58 12.10 -4.62
C GLU A 475 6.78 12.87 -4.07
N LEU A 476 6.92 14.14 -4.46
CA LEU A 476 8.03 14.96 -4.00
C LEU A 476 7.70 15.53 -2.62
N HIS A 477 8.41 15.08 -1.59
CA HIS A 477 8.35 15.71 -0.29
C HIS A 477 9.30 16.93 -0.27
N ILE A 478 8.78 18.16 -0.35
CA ILE A 478 9.62 19.37 -0.24
C ILE A 478 10.17 19.58 1.18
N GLY A 479 9.58 18.90 2.18
CA GLY A 479 9.91 19.04 3.60
C GLY A 479 11.41 19.01 3.91
N PRO A 480 12.11 17.90 3.60
CA PRO A 480 13.56 17.78 3.79
C PRO A 480 14.37 18.89 3.13
N LEU A 481 13.96 19.35 1.95
CA LEU A 481 14.67 20.37 1.15
C LEU A 481 14.60 21.78 1.77
N LEU A 482 13.56 22.08 2.55
CA LEU A 482 13.36 23.37 3.21
C LEU A 482 13.66 23.36 4.72
N GLU A 483 13.89 22.18 5.30
CA GLU A 483 14.00 22.02 6.76
C GLU A 483 15.16 22.85 7.34
N MET A 484 16.34 22.87 6.71
CA MET A 484 17.47 23.69 7.21
C MET A 484 17.13 25.18 7.25
N VAL A 485 16.42 25.70 6.25
CA VAL A 485 16.03 27.12 6.16
C VAL A 485 15.02 27.46 7.25
N LEU A 486 14.06 26.55 7.49
CA LEU A 486 13.08 26.69 8.56
C LEU A 486 13.74 26.63 9.95
N GLN A 487 14.68 25.70 10.18
CA GLN A 487 15.40 25.59 11.45
C GLN A 487 16.25 26.85 11.75
N ASP A 488 16.94 27.42 10.76
CA ASP A 488 17.68 28.68 10.91
C ASP A 488 16.72 29.84 11.24
N ALA A 489 15.57 29.92 10.57
CA ALA A 489 14.54 30.95 10.82
C ALA A 489 13.90 30.83 12.21
N GLN A 490 13.53 29.61 12.64
CA GLN A 490 12.99 29.32 13.97
C GLN A 490 14.00 29.62 15.08
N THR A 491 15.27 29.25 14.89
CA THR A 491 16.36 29.52 15.85
C THR A 491 16.57 31.03 15.99
N ARG A 492 16.58 31.76 14.88
CA ARG A 492 16.66 33.23 14.89
C ARG A 492 15.45 33.87 15.56
N LEU A 493 14.24 33.39 15.25
CA LEU A 493 12.98 33.85 15.83
C LEU A 493 13.00 33.71 17.36
N PHE A 494 13.42 32.54 17.88
CA PHE A 494 13.55 32.28 19.32
C PHE A 494 14.49 33.27 20.02
N PHE A 495 15.74 33.40 19.55
CA PHE A 495 16.70 34.34 20.15
C PHE A 495 16.23 35.79 20.04
N LYS A 496 15.54 36.15 18.95
CA LYS A 496 15.02 37.51 18.77
C LYS A 496 13.85 37.80 19.71
N ALA A 497 12.96 36.85 19.92
CA ALA A 497 11.89 36.94 20.91
C ALA A 497 12.43 37.08 22.34
N GLN A 498 13.43 36.27 22.71
CA GLN A 498 14.08 36.37 24.02
C GLN A 498 14.75 37.75 24.21
N ALA A 499 15.40 38.30 23.19
CA ALA A 499 15.97 39.65 23.24
C ALA A 499 14.91 40.75 23.38
N VAL A 500 13.72 40.59 22.79
CA VAL A 500 12.57 41.49 22.98
C VAL A 500 12.05 41.40 24.42
N LEU A 501 11.85 40.19 24.98
CA LEU A 501 11.44 40.01 26.37
C LEU A 501 12.45 40.64 27.35
N GLN A 502 13.74 40.47 27.12
CA GLN A 502 14.77 41.09 27.97
C GLN A 502 14.73 42.62 27.88
N ARG A 503 14.63 43.21 26.68
CA ARG A 503 14.61 44.67 26.51
C ARG A 503 13.31 45.31 27.01
N ASP A 504 12.17 44.77 26.61
CA ASP A 504 10.86 45.41 26.68
C ASP A 504 9.99 44.88 27.83
N VAL A 505 10.45 43.86 28.57
CA VAL A 505 9.79 43.36 29.80
C VAL A 505 10.73 43.46 31.01
N ARG A 506 11.93 42.86 30.94
CA ARG A 506 12.85 42.80 32.10
C ARG A 506 13.51 44.13 32.45
N TYR A 507 13.93 44.88 31.43
CA TYR A 507 14.63 46.18 31.57
C TYR A 507 13.74 47.37 31.16
N TYR A 508 12.44 47.15 31.02
CA TYR A 508 11.48 48.21 30.75
C TYR A 508 11.46 49.24 31.88
N ALA A 509 11.53 50.52 31.50
CA ALA A 509 11.40 51.66 32.40
C ALA A 509 10.01 52.30 32.19
N PRO A 510 9.08 52.21 33.16
CA PRO A 510 7.76 52.80 33.03
C PRO A 510 7.82 54.31 32.83
N THR A 511 7.06 54.85 31.88
CA THR A 511 6.91 56.30 31.72
C THR A 511 5.91 56.84 32.76
N PRO A 512 5.90 58.16 33.08
CA PRO A 512 4.89 58.72 33.97
C PRO A 512 3.44 58.54 33.44
N ALA A 513 3.25 58.41 32.12
CA ALA A 513 1.94 58.09 31.54
C ALA A 513 1.52 56.63 31.80
N ASP A 514 2.48 55.70 31.84
CA ASP A 514 2.22 54.29 32.17
C ASP A 514 1.90 54.07 33.65
N LEU A 515 2.29 54.99 34.53
CA LEU A 515 2.07 54.93 35.98
C LEU A 515 0.88 55.79 36.47
N ALA A 516 0.10 56.40 35.56
CA ALA A 516 -0.95 57.37 35.86
C ALA A 516 -2.25 56.75 36.44
N TYR A 517 -2.14 55.92 37.49
CA TYR A 517 -3.28 55.33 38.21
C TYR A 517 -3.57 56.12 39.51
N PRO A 518 -4.85 56.42 39.82
CA PRO A 518 -6.08 55.88 39.24
C PRO A 518 -6.60 56.57 37.95
N GLU A 519 -6.05 57.71 37.54
CA GLU A 519 -6.63 58.56 36.48
C GLU A 519 -6.84 57.82 35.14
N LYS A 520 -5.91 56.96 34.72
CA LYS A 520 -6.02 56.13 33.52
C LYS A 520 -7.25 55.21 33.51
N LEU A 521 -7.73 54.79 34.68
CA LEU A 521 -8.96 54.00 34.82
C LEU A 521 -10.22 54.88 34.86
N ARG A 522 -10.10 56.12 35.38
CA ARG A 522 -11.19 57.10 35.39
C ARG A 522 -11.48 57.58 33.96
N SER A 523 -10.44 57.91 33.19
CA SER A 523 -10.58 58.30 31.78
C SER A 523 -11.15 57.18 30.91
N ALA A 524 -10.78 55.92 31.17
CA ALA A 524 -11.32 54.76 30.44
C ALA A 524 -12.79 54.44 30.78
N ARG A 525 -13.29 54.87 31.95
CA ARG A 525 -14.68 54.63 32.40
C ARG A 525 -15.66 55.72 31.98
N VAL A 526 -15.17 56.86 31.49
CA VAL A 526 -15.99 57.90 30.87
C VAL A 526 -16.10 57.60 29.37
N PRO A 527 -17.29 57.29 28.82
CA PRO A 527 -17.43 57.11 27.39
C PRO A 527 -17.14 58.44 26.69
N ALA A 528 -16.06 58.48 25.90
CA ALA A 528 -15.71 59.68 25.14
C ALA A 528 -16.82 60.02 24.13
N PRO A 529 -17.24 61.28 24.00
CA PRO A 529 -18.08 61.69 22.89
C PRO A 529 -17.31 61.49 21.58
N THR A 530 -17.99 61.01 20.54
CA THR A 530 -17.41 60.70 19.24
C THR A 530 -16.76 61.91 18.59
N THR A 531 -15.42 61.98 18.64
CA THR A 531 -14.62 62.83 17.75
C THR A 531 -13.54 62.00 17.07
N GLU A 532 -13.76 61.75 15.77
CA GLU A 532 -12.76 61.17 14.88
C GLU A 532 -11.54 62.09 14.78
N LYS A 533 -10.39 61.69 15.35
CA LYS A 533 -9.02 61.95 14.83
C LYS A 533 -7.93 61.33 15.71
N GLU A 534 -6.77 61.15 15.09
CA GLU A 534 -5.49 60.79 15.72
C GLU A 534 -5.37 59.34 16.26
N LYS A 535 -5.65 58.37 15.37
CA LYS A 535 -4.89 57.10 15.38
C LYS A 535 -3.46 57.36 14.87
N GLU A 536 -2.55 57.77 15.74
CA GLU A 536 -1.11 57.75 15.44
C GLU A 536 -0.39 56.64 16.25
N ALA A 537 0.32 55.77 15.52
CA ALA A 537 1.41 54.91 16.01
C ALA A 537 1.16 53.99 17.22
N GLY A 538 -0.08 53.56 17.48
CA GLY A 538 -0.38 52.39 18.32
C GLY A 538 -0.35 51.10 17.50
N VAL A 539 0.41 50.08 17.94
CA VAL A 539 0.33 48.73 17.36
C VAL A 539 -1.00 48.11 17.78
N GLU A 540 -2.00 48.18 16.90
CA GLU A 540 -3.20 47.35 17.01
C GLU A 540 -2.76 45.89 16.88
N ILE A 541 -2.83 45.16 17.99
CA ILE A 541 -2.36 43.78 18.06
C ILE A 541 -3.35 42.93 17.26
N GLU A 542 -2.90 42.36 16.14
CA GLU A 542 -3.64 41.36 15.36
C GLU A 542 -3.78 40.02 16.13
N THR A 543 -4.34 40.06 17.34
CA THR A 543 -4.63 38.91 18.20
C THR A 543 -5.91 38.19 17.80
N GLU A 544 -6.67 38.70 16.82
CA GLU A 544 -7.98 38.17 16.43
C GLU A 544 -7.95 36.68 16.03
N LYS A 545 -6.82 36.21 15.46
CA LYS A 545 -6.62 34.82 15.03
C LYS A 545 -6.31 33.84 16.18
N ASN A 546 -5.83 34.32 17.33
CA ASN A 546 -5.34 33.47 18.43
C ASN A 546 -6.22 33.57 19.68
N GLY A 547 -7.32 32.81 19.69
CA GLY A 547 -8.31 32.78 20.78
C GLY A 547 -7.75 32.47 22.18
N LEU A 548 -6.55 31.87 22.27
CA LEU A 548 -5.85 31.56 23.53
C LEU A 548 -5.52 32.80 24.39
N PHE A 549 -5.36 33.97 23.75
CA PHE A 549 -5.01 35.23 24.42
C PHE A 549 -6.19 36.23 24.47
N ARG A 550 -7.39 35.83 24.03
CA ARG A 550 -8.59 36.64 24.15
C ARG A 550 -9.13 36.50 25.58
N LEU A 551 -9.31 37.61 26.30
CA LEU A 551 -9.74 37.62 27.71
C LEU A 551 -11.15 38.23 27.83
N PRO A 552 -12.23 37.41 27.82
CA PRO A 552 -13.61 37.91 27.68
C PRO A 552 -14.09 38.84 28.81
N VAL A 553 -13.39 38.86 29.94
CA VAL A 553 -13.75 39.63 31.14
C VAL A 553 -13.08 41.01 31.16
N LEU A 554 -12.12 41.28 30.26
CA LEU A 554 -11.24 42.47 30.30
C LEU A 554 -11.00 43.15 28.94
N ASP A 555 -11.72 42.75 27.87
CA ASP A 555 -11.47 43.19 26.49
C ASP A 555 -11.63 44.72 26.31
N ASP A 556 -12.61 45.35 26.97
CA ASP A 556 -12.85 46.81 26.92
C ASP A 556 -11.68 47.64 27.50
N ALA A 557 -10.66 47.02 28.08
CA ALA A 557 -9.66 47.66 28.91
C ALA A 557 -8.21 47.30 28.58
N GLN A 558 -7.91 46.73 27.40
CA GLN A 558 -6.53 46.42 27.00
C GLN A 558 -5.62 47.66 27.04
N ASP A 559 -6.12 48.86 26.72
CA ASP A 559 -5.36 50.12 26.83
C ASP A 559 -5.00 50.53 28.26
N THR A 560 -5.70 49.98 29.25
CA THR A 560 -5.39 50.17 30.68
C THR A 560 -4.28 49.23 31.18
N TRP A 561 -3.74 48.32 30.36
CA TRP A 561 -2.66 47.41 30.76
C TRP A 561 -1.28 48.06 30.65
N LEU A 562 -0.36 47.64 31.51
CA LEU A 562 1.05 48.04 31.46
C LEU A 562 1.77 47.45 30.22
N PRO A 563 2.57 48.22 29.46
CA PRO A 563 3.18 47.75 28.21
C PRO A 563 3.98 46.43 28.26
N PRO A 564 4.78 46.10 29.30
CA PRO A 564 5.47 44.80 29.41
C PRO A 564 4.55 43.58 29.32
N LEU A 565 3.31 43.71 29.81
CA LEU A 565 2.32 42.65 29.74
C LEU A 565 1.82 42.46 28.30
N LYS A 566 1.53 43.57 27.60
CA LYS A 566 1.16 43.54 26.17
C LYS A 566 2.27 42.93 25.32
N THR A 567 3.52 43.34 25.53
CA THR A 567 4.67 42.84 24.77
C THR A 567 4.92 41.36 25.01
N ALA A 568 4.81 40.87 26.24
CA ALA A 568 4.96 39.45 26.52
C ALA A 568 3.86 38.60 25.87
N ILE A 569 2.59 39.02 25.96
CA ILE A 569 1.46 38.36 25.28
C ILE A 569 1.71 38.29 23.78
N TRP A 570 2.11 39.42 23.17
CA TRP A 570 2.40 39.49 21.74
C TRP A 570 3.55 38.56 21.34
N VAL A 571 4.67 38.54 22.08
CA VAL A 571 5.79 37.62 21.79
C VAL A 571 5.33 36.16 21.88
N LEU A 572 4.58 35.77 22.91
CA LEU A 572 4.10 34.39 23.07
C LEU A 572 3.09 34.01 21.98
N ALA A 573 2.18 34.91 21.62
CA ALA A 573 1.24 34.71 20.52
C ALA A 573 1.94 34.54 19.16
N GLN A 574 3.10 35.18 18.96
CA GLN A 574 3.92 35.04 17.75
C GLN A 574 4.78 33.77 17.73
N LEU A 575 5.18 33.22 18.89
CA LEU A 575 6.05 32.03 18.94
C LEU A 575 5.32 30.68 18.86
N ARG A 576 4.07 30.62 19.36
CA ARG A 576 3.34 29.36 19.60
C ARG A 576 3.34 28.40 18.40
N ASP A 577 3.12 28.93 17.20
CA ASP A 577 2.87 28.12 15.99
C ASP A 577 4.17 27.73 15.24
N PHE A 578 5.32 28.27 15.67
CA PHE A 578 6.62 28.07 14.99
C PHE A 578 7.68 27.37 15.87
N VAL A 579 7.41 27.12 17.14
CA VAL A 579 8.39 26.59 18.10
C VAL A 579 7.88 25.26 18.69
N LYS A 580 8.79 24.29 18.93
CA LYS A 580 8.43 23.01 19.56
C LYS A 580 7.80 23.23 20.94
N PRO A 581 6.72 22.52 21.33
CA PRO A 581 5.98 22.79 22.57
C PRO A 581 6.84 22.91 23.83
N ALA A 582 7.84 22.03 24.01
CA ALA A 582 8.75 22.09 25.16
C ALA A 582 9.55 23.41 25.21
N ILE A 583 10.11 23.85 24.08
CA ILE A 583 10.87 25.11 23.98
C ILE A 583 9.93 26.32 24.16
N PHE A 584 8.67 26.20 23.72
CA PHE A 584 7.64 27.21 23.96
C PHE A 584 7.27 27.32 25.45
N ALA A 585 7.18 26.21 26.18
CA ALA A 585 6.91 26.22 27.62
C ALA A 585 8.03 26.92 28.42
N ASP A 586 9.30 26.67 28.09
CA ASP A 586 10.45 27.32 28.73
C ASP A 586 10.40 28.84 28.58
N ILE A 587 10.19 29.35 27.35
CA ILE A 587 10.11 30.80 27.10
C ILE A 587 8.81 31.43 27.62
N ALA A 588 7.70 30.68 27.68
CA ALA A 588 6.48 31.12 28.33
C ALA A 588 6.67 31.28 29.85
N GLN A 589 7.35 30.35 30.51
CA GLN A 589 7.72 30.45 31.93
C GLN A 589 8.68 31.62 32.18
N GLU A 590 9.69 31.83 31.32
CA GLU A 590 10.58 33.01 31.41
C GLU A 590 9.76 34.30 31.28
N ALA A 591 8.93 34.43 30.24
CA ALA A 591 8.10 35.61 29.99
C ALA A 591 7.17 35.94 31.16
N VAL A 592 6.41 34.96 31.67
CA VAL A 592 5.51 35.14 32.82
C VAL A 592 6.28 35.57 34.07
N THR A 593 7.45 34.99 34.32
CA THR A 593 8.30 35.33 35.47
C THR A 593 8.87 36.75 35.36
N LEU A 594 9.31 37.16 34.17
CA LEU A 594 9.78 38.52 33.91
C LEU A 594 8.65 39.55 34.02
N CYS A 595 7.45 39.24 33.52
CA CYS A 595 6.26 40.06 33.73
C CYS A 595 5.95 40.24 35.21
N ARG A 596 5.93 39.15 36.02
CA ARG A 596 5.68 39.22 37.47
C ARG A 596 6.65 40.19 38.17
N GLN A 597 7.95 40.08 37.87
CA GLN A 597 8.97 40.98 38.40
C GLN A 597 8.77 42.45 37.95
N SER A 598 8.37 42.68 36.69
CA SER A 598 8.10 44.01 36.18
C SER A 598 6.86 44.64 36.84
N LEU A 599 5.80 43.86 37.07
CA LEU A 599 4.58 44.32 37.74
C LEU A 599 4.81 44.70 39.20
N LEU A 600 5.59 43.89 39.95
CA LEU A 600 5.97 44.21 41.34
C LEU A 600 6.70 45.57 41.42
N ARG A 601 7.71 45.78 40.55
CA ARG A 601 8.42 47.07 40.48
C ARG A 601 7.51 48.24 40.09
N ALA A 602 6.60 48.02 39.13
CA ALA A 602 5.65 49.05 38.71
C ALA A 602 4.69 49.44 39.85
N ALA A 603 4.21 48.47 40.63
CA ALA A 603 3.36 48.72 41.79
C ALA A 603 4.07 49.57 42.86
N ASP A 604 5.33 49.25 43.18
CA ASP A 604 6.14 50.05 44.11
C ASP A 604 6.37 51.49 43.60
N LEU A 605 6.47 51.69 42.28
CA LEU A 605 6.57 53.01 41.67
C LEU A 605 5.23 53.77 41.70
N VAL A 606 4.08 53.11 41.52
CA VAL A 606 2.74 53.71 41.67
C VAL A 606 2.55 54.21 43.11
N LYS A 607 2.93 53.43 44.13
CA LYS A 607 2.90 53.83 45.55
C LYS A 607 3.72 55.08 45.87
N GLN A 608 4.67 55.45 45.01
CA GLN A 608 5.55 56.61 45.16
C GLN A 608 5.09 57.82 44.33
N GLN A 609 4.04 57.70 43.49
CA GLN A 609 3.56 58.81 42.68
C GLN A 609 2.77 59.85 43.49
N PRO A 610 2.94 61.16 43.21
CA PRO A 610 2.13 62.20 43.84
C PRO A 610 0.67 62.09 43.38
N GLY A 611 -0.25 61.86 44.34
CA GLY A 611 -1.69 61.73 44.09
C GLY A 611 -2.20 60.28 44.04
N SER A 612 -1.33 59.27 44.09
CA SER A 612 -1.71 57.88 44.27
C SER A 612 -1.60 57.47 45.74
N SER A 613 -2.49 56.60 46.23
CA SER A 613 -2.41 56.04 47.58
C SER A 613 -1.63 54.71 47.61
N VAL A 614 -1.24 54.25 48.80
CA VAL A 614 -0.65 52.90 48.94
C VAL A 614 -1.63 51.83 48.43
N LEU A 615 -2.93 52.02 48.71
CA LEU A 615 -4.03 51.18 48.25
C LEU A 615 -4.16 51.16 46.71
N ASP A 616 -3.94 52.29 46.03
CA ASP A 616 -3.94 52.35 44.56
C ASP A 616 -2.83 51.47 43.95
N GLY A 617 -1.63 51.49 44.54
CA GLY A 617 -0.52 50.64 44.10
C GLY A 617 -0.76 49.15 44.33
N ASP A 618 -1.38 48.78 45.44
CA ASP A 618 -1.77 47.39 45.72
C ASP A 618 -2.93 46.92 44.82
N LEU A 619 -3.94 47.77 44.57
CA LEU A 619 -5.03 47.48 43.63
C LEU A 619 -4.57 47.40 42.17
N PHE A 620 -3.62 48.24 41.77
CA PHE A 620 -2.92 48.14 40.49
C PHE A 620 -2.25 46.77 40.34
N LEU A 621 -1.56 46.31 41.39
CA LEU A 621 -0.84 45.03 41.38
C LEU A 621 -1.80 43.84 41.29
N VAL A 622 -2.87 43.81 42.10
CA VAL A 622 -3.90 42.76 42.02
C VAL A 622 -4.51 42.72 40.62
N ARG A 623 -4.93 43.87 40.05
CA ARG A 623 -5.52 43.93 38.71
C ARG A 623 -4.63 43.27 37.66
N HIS A 624 -3.33 43.58 37.65
CA HIS A 624 -2.41 43.04 36.64
C HIS A 624 -1.94 41.61 36.92
N LEU A 625 -1.83 41.19 38.19
CA LEU A 625 -1.54 39.80 38.53
C LEU A 625 -2.70 38.87 38.15
N LEU A 626 -3.96 39.33 38.18
CA LEU A 626 -5.10 38.55 37.70
C LEU A 626 -5.07 38.33 36.18
N VAL A 627 -4.70 39.36 35.41
CA VAL A 627 -4.47 39.23 33.96
C VAL A 627 -3.36 38.21 33.69
N LEU A 628 -2.22 38.33 34.40
CA LEU A 628 -1.08 37.44 34.24
C LEU A 628 -1.39 35.99 34.66
N LYS A 629 -2.22 35.79 35.70
CA LYS A 629 -2.69 34.47 36.15
C LYS A 629 -3.53 33.78 35.08
N GLU A 630 -4.45 34.51 34.44
CA GLU A 630 -5.31 33.95 33.39
C GLU A 630 -4.51 33.60 32.13
N ILE A 631 -3.56 34.45 31.74
CA ILE A 631 -2.64 34.14 30.62
C ILE A 631 -1.82 32.88 30.94
N ALA A 632 -1.27 32.77 32.16
CA ALA A 632 -0.55 31.57 32.59
C ALA A 632 -1.45 30.33 32.63
N HIS A 633 -2.74 30.46 32.96
CA HIS A 633 -3.68 29.36 32.93
C HIS A 633 -4.00 28.89 31.51
N ASN A 634 -4.25 29.82 30.58
CA ASN A 634 -4.48 29.48 29.17
C ASN A 634 -3.27 28.80 28.54
N LEU A 635 -2.05 29.27 28.85
CA LEU A 635 -0.81 28.63 28.42
C LEU A 635 -0.63 27.21 28.98
N GLU A 636 -1.11 26.94 30.20
CA GLU A 636 -1.11 25.60 30.82
C GLU A 636 -2.14 24.66 30.15
N LEU A 637 -3.32 25.18 29.80
CA LEU A 637 -4.36 24.43 29.10
C LEU A 637 -3.90 24.02 27.69
N ALA A 638 -3.34 24.94 26.92
CA ALA A 638 -2.79 24.65 25.58
C ALA A 638 -1.56 23.74 25.60
N HIS A 639 -0.93 23.50 26.76
CA HIS A 639 0.12 22.50 26.90
C HIS A 639 -0.42 21.09 27.22
N ARG A 640 -1.72 20.99 27.54
CA ARG A 640 -2.40 19.79 28.04
C ARG A 640 -3.47 19.23 27.10
N ASP A 641 -3.56 19.71 25.85
CA ASP A 641 -4.57 19.33 24.85
C ASP A 641 -4.89 17.82 24.91
N GLY A 642 -6.08 17.52 25.47
CA GLY A 642 -6.45 16.17 25.89
C GLY A 642 -7.77 16.09 26.68
N GLU A 643 -8.03 17.02 27.61
CA GLU A 643 -9.28 17.04 28.40
C GLU A 643 -9.85 18.46 28.59
N ASP A 644 -11.10 18.67 28.15
CA ASP A 644 -11.89 19.89 28.35
C ASP A 644 -12.21 20.13 29.84
N TYR A 645 -11.63 21.17 30.44
CA TYR A 645 -12.01 21.66 31.77
C TYR A 645 -12.18 23.19 31.80
N GLN A 646 -13.37 23.65 31.43
CA GLN A 646 -13.77 25.05 31.43
C GLN A 646 -14.13 25.53 32.86
N TYR A 647 -13.12 25.82 33.69
CA TYR A 647 -13.28 26.44 35.02
C TYR A 647 -12.74 27.87 35.04
N GLY A 648 -13.65 28.86 34.95
CA GLY A 648 -13.28 30.28 34.88
C GLY A 648 -12.73 30.87 36.19
N VAL A 649 -11.92 31.92 36.04
CA VAL A 649 -11.21 32.66 37.12
C VAL A 649 -12.06 32.97 38.34
N THR A 650 -13.34 33.29 38.14
CA THR A 650 -14.30 33.67 39.19
C THR A 650 -14.43 32.62 40.29
N ASP A 651 -14.40 31.33 39.95
CA ASP A 651 -14.54 30.25 40.93
C ASP A 651 -13.24 29.99 41.72
N THR A 652 -12.07 30.19 41.11
CA THR A 652 -10.80 29.96 41.83
C THR A 652 -10.56 31.01 42.91
N LEU A 653 -10.93 32.27 42.65
CA LEU A 653 -10.82 33.34 43.65
C LEU A 653 -11.89 33.21 44.74
N ALA A 654 -13.16 32.99 44.38
CA ALA A 654 -14.22 32.74 45.35
C ALA A 654 -13.92 31.49 46.20
N GLY A 655 -13.33 30.46 45.61
CA GLY A 655 -12.89 29.23 46.28
C GLY A 655 -11.65 29.40 47.17
N MET A 656 -10.67 30.22 46.78
CA MET A 656 -9.50 30.53 47.62
C MET A 656 -9.89 31.42 48.80
N LEU A 657 -10.61 32.51 48.55
CA LEU A 657 -11.08 33.44 49.57
C LEU A 657 -12.11 32.77 50.52
N GLY A 658 -13.03 31.97 49.98
CA GLY A 658 -14.02 31.21 50.75
C GLY A 658 -13.47 30.05 51.60
N ARG A 659 -12.21 29.64 51.40
CA ARG A 659 -11.56 28.55 52.18
C ARG A 659 -10.61 29.03 53.29
N THR A 660 -10.51 30.33 53.53
CA THR A 660 -9.54 30.92 54.50
C THR A 660 -9.85 30.71 55.99
N THR A 661 -10.85 29.90 56.37
CA THR A 661 -11.13 29.54 57.77
C THR A 661 -10.34 28.32 58.29
N ALA A 662 -9.46 27.72 57.48
CA ALA A 662 -8.60 26.61 57.90
C ALA A 662 -7.11 27.01 57.96
N LEU A 663 -6.61 27.25 59.18
CA LEU A 663 -5.18 27.37 59.48
C LEU A 663 -4.51 25.99 59.41
N LEU A 664 -3.89 25.64 58.27
CA LEU A 664 -2.94 24.51 58.17
C LEU A 664 -1.72 24.86 57.28
N PRO A 665 -0.51 24.35 57.58
CA PRO A 665 0.70 24.69 56.82
C PRO A 665 0.76 23.97 55.46
N GLY A 666 1.16 24.68 54.40
CA GLY A 666 1.26 24.19 53.02
C GLY A 666 2.42 23.23 52.73
N ALA A 667 2.71 22.28 53.62
CA ALA A 667 3.88 21.39 53.53
C ALA A 667 3.57 19.96 53.05
N LEU A 668 2.33 19.65 52.64
CA LEU A 668 1.87 18.27 52.36
C LEU A 668 1.51 17.96 50.89
N PHE A 669 1.60 18.94 49.97
CA PHE A 669 1.33 18.71 48.54
C PHE A 669 2.60 18.66 47.65
N ALA A 670 3.79 18.78 48.21
CA ALA A 670 5.06 18.79 47.48
C ALA A 670 5.55 17.39 47.00
N SER A 671 4.66 16.42 46.78
CA SER A 671 5.02 15.00 46.59
C SER A 671 4.43 14.31 45.34
N LEU A 672 3.96 15.07 44.35
CA LEU A 672 3.69 14.53 43.01
C LEU A 672 4.45 15.37 41.97
N ARG A 673 5.64 14.88 41.60
CA ARG A 673 6.48 15.48 40.56
C ARG A 673 6.07 14.97 39.20
N GLY A 674 5.73 15.91 38.33
CA GLY A 674 5.42 15.70 36.92
C GLY A 674 4.92 17.03 36.38
N ASP A 675 5.70 17.66 35.50
CA ASP A 675 5.46 18.99 34.93
C ASP A 675 5.70 20.18 35.91
N GLU A 676 6.97 20.49 36.19
CA GLU A 676 7.41 21.46 37.21
C GLU A 676 7.46 22.93 36.72
N GLY A 677 7.35 23.21 35.41
CA GLY A 677 7.67 24.52 34.82
C GLY A 677 6.66 25.64 35.10
N LEU A 678 5.59 25.71 34.29
CA LEU A 678 4.59 26.77 34.37
C LEU A 678 3.82 26.77 35.71
N SER A 679 3.76 25.61 36.36
CA SER A 679 3.23 25.43 37.72
C SER A 679 3.94 26.34 38.74
N ASP A 680 5.27 26.44 38.73
CA ASP A 680 6.03 27.28 39.68
C ASP A 680 5.75 28.78 39.47
N ALA A 681 5.67 29.22 38.21
CA ALA A 681 5.32 30.60 37.88
C ALA A 681 3.92 30.98 38.42
N LYS A 682 2.95 30.08 38.30
CA LYS A 682 1.58 30.20 38.83
C LYS A 682 1.54 30.22 40.35
N HIS A 683 2.26 29.32 41.03
CA HIS A 683 2.39 29.33 42.50
C HIS A 683 2.96 30.66 43.00
N GLY A 684 3.95 31.24 42.32
CA GLY A 684 4.48 32.56 42.63
C GLY A 684 3.47 33.69 42.45
N ILE A 685 2.67 33.66 41.37
CA ILE A 685 1.57 34.63 41.17
C ILE A 685 0.51 34.49 42.29
N ASP A 686 0.12 33.28 42.65
CA ASP A 686 -0.87 33.05 43.72
C ASP A 686 -0.35 33.45 45.11
N GLN A 687 0.95 33.29 45.36
CA GLN A 687 1.60 33.76 46.60
C GLN A 687 1.62 35.30 46.67
N ASP A 688 2.03 35.97 45.58
CA ASP A 688 2.03 37.43 45.48
C ASP A 688 0.59 37.98 45.59
N LEU A 689 -0.38 37.37 44.89
CA LEU A 689 -1.78 37.78 44.93
C LEU A 689 -2.40 37.62 46.34
N LYS A 690 -2.14 36.49 47.01
CA LYS A 690 -2.61 36.27 48.38
C LYS A 690 -2.06 37.34 49.33
N ARG A 691 -0.75 37.61 49.26
CA ARG A 691 -0.09 38.62 50.08
C ARG A 691 -0.70 40.01 49.86
N VAL A 692 -0.85 40.44 48.62
CA VAL A 692 -1.37 41.78 48.31
C VAL A 692 -2.85 41.90 48.68
N CYS A 693 -3.64 40.83 48.54
CA CYS A 693 -5.02 40.79 49.05
C CYS A 693 -5.08 40.91 50.59
N GLU A 694 -4.18 40.24 51.33
CA GLU A 694 -4.06 40.39 52.79
C GLU A 694 -3.64 41.82 53.17
N ASP A 695 -2.68 42.42 52.45
CA ASP A 695 -2.24 43.81 52.63
C ASP A 695 -3.38 44.81 52.33
N ILE A 696 -4.20 44.61 51.29
CA ILE A 696 -5.40 45.43 51.01
C ILE A 696 -6.46 45.26 52.10
N ILE A 697 -6.75 44.03 52.54
CA ILE A 697 -7.73 43.81 53.62
C ILE A 697 -7.28 44.50 54.91
N ALA A 698 -5.99 44.43 55.23
CA ALA A 698 -5.40 45.14 56.36
C ALA A 698 -5.46 46.66 56.19
N GLY A 699 -5.09 47.18 55.01
CA GLY A 699 -5.09 48.61 54.68
C GLY A 699 -6.48 49.24 54.71
N CYS A 700 -7.50 48.55 54.19
CA CYS A 700 -8.90 49.00 54.24
C CYS A 700 -9.49 48.93 55.66
N ALA A 701 -9.13 47.91 56.45
CA ALA A 701 -9.64 47.75 57.81
C ALA A 701 -8.91 48.63 58.85
N ALA A 702 -7.65 49.01 58.62
CA ALA A 702 -6.82 49.69 59.60
C ALA A 702 -7.35 51.09 60.01
N PRO A 703 -7.74 52.01 59.10
CA PRO A 703 -8.28 53.33 59.50
C PRO A 703 -9.49 53.20 60.42
N VAL A 704 -10.39 52.27 60.10
CA VAL A 704 -11.64 52.02 60.84
C VAL A 704 -11.38 51.32 62.19
N CYS A 705 -10.47 50.34 62.21
CA CYS A 705 -10.28 49.48 63.39
C CYS A 705 -9.17 49.95 64.34
N THR A 706 -8.25 50.81 63.92
CA THR A 706 -7.10 51.23 64.77
C THR A 706 -7.54 51.97 66.04
N PRO A 707 -8.52 52.90 66.02
CA PRO A 707 -9.03 53.51 67.25
C PRO A 707 -9.55 52.45 68.23
N LEU A 708 -10.39 51.52 67.76
CA LEU A 708 -10.97 50.45 68.57
C LEU A 708 -9.90 49.50 69.12
N ARG A 709 -8.96 49.04 68.29
CA ARG A 709 -7.84 48.18 68.70
C ARG A 709 -6.93 48.86 69.71
N SER A 710 -6.62 50.15 69.52
CA SER A 710 -5.75 50.88 70.46
C SER A 710 -6.40 50.99 71.84
N TRP A 711 -7.71 51.25 71.89
CA TRP A 711 -8.49 51.27 73.13
C TRP A 711 -8.60 49.88 73.77
N LEU A 712 -8.87 48.82 73.00
CA LEU A 712 -8.90 47.43 73.48
C LEU A 712 -7.54 46.96 74.04
N ASN A 713 -6.43 47.34 73.40
CA ASN A 713 -5.09 47.03 73.89
C ASN A 713 -4.76 47.79 75.18
N GLN A 714 -5.15 49.07 75.27
CA GLN A 714 -5.03 49.84 76.52
C GLN A 714 -5.90 49.25 77.64
N LEU A 715 -7.09 48.75 77.32
CA LEU A 715 -8.01 48.10 78.25
C LEU A 715 -7.41 46.78 78.78
N ALA A 716 -6.87 45.94 77.90
CA ALA A 716 -6.21 44.69 78.27
C ALA A 716 -4.95 44.89 79.13
N ALA A 717 -4.29 46.05 79.01
CA ALA A 717 -3.10 46.40 79.79
C ALA A 717 -3.39 46.84 81.24
N HIS A 718 -4.66 47.05 81.63
CA HIS A 718 -5.02 47.60 82.94
C HIS A 718 -5.96 46.68 83.73
N SER A 719 -5.55 46.33 84.96
CA SER A 719 -6.31 45.42 85.85
C SER A 719 -7.56 46.05 86.49
N ALA A 720 -7.74 47.36 86.40
CA ALA A 720 -8.87 48.10 86.97
C ALA A 720 -9.34 49.24 86.03
N PRO A 721 -9.89 48.91 84.84
CA PRO A 721 -10.12 49.90 83.78
C PRO A 721 -11.14 50.97 84.20
N MET A 722 -12.19 50.61 84.95
CA MET A 722 -13.24 51.55 85.42
C MET A 722 -12.73 52.74 86.27
N ALA A 723 -11.50 52.69 86.80
CA ALA A 723 -10.93 53.78 87.56
C ALA A 723 -10.25 54.87 86.71
N GLN A 724 -10.08 54.65 85.40
CA GLN A 724 -9.35 55.58 84.52
C GLN A 724 -10.28 56.42 83.63
N PRO A 725 -9.93 57.69 83.33
CA PRO A 725 -10.73 58.55 82.45
C PRO A 725 -10.86 58.01 81.02
N ALA A 726 -9.86 57.26 80.53
CA ALA A 726 -9.87 56.65 79.19
C ALA A 726 -10.92 55.54 78.99
N PHE A 727 -11.48 55.02 80.08
CA PHE A 727 -12.51 53.96 80.06
C PHE A 727 -13.83 54.44 80.70
N GLN A 728 -14.11 55.74 80.64
CA GLN A 728 -15.42 56.29 80.98
C GLN A 728 -16.37 56.26 79.76
N GLN A 729 -17.67 56.16 80.04
CA GLN A 729 -18.74 56.09 79.03
C GLN A 729 -18.61 57.08 77.85
N PRO A 730 -18.37 58.40 78.03
CA PRO A 730 -18.30 59.33 76.90
C PRO A 730 -17.15 59.02 75.92
N VAL A 731 -16.07 58.37 76.37
CA VAL A 731 -14.96 57.96 75.49
C VAL A 731 -15.38 56.78 74.60
N ALA A 732 -16.16 55.84 75.15
CA ALA A 732 -16.71 54.73 74.37
C ALA A 732 -17.80 55.20 73.38
N GLU A 733 -18.59 56.21 73.73
CA GLU A 733 -19.55 56.86 72.81
C GLU A 733 -18.84 57.67 71.70
N GLU A 734 -17.71 58.30 72.00
CA GLU A 734 -16.87 58.96 70.99
C GLU A 734 -16.25 57.95 70.02
N LEU A 735 -15.73 56.82 70.53
CA LEU A 735 -15.18 55.73 69.71
C LEU A 735 -16.23 55.09 68.79
N GLU A 736 -17.46 54.90 69.28
CA GLU A 736 -18.60 54.44 68.49
C GLU A 736 -18.95 55.43 67.36
N ARG A 737 -18.95 56.73 67.66
CA ARG A 737 -19.21 57.80 66.67
C ARG A 737 -18.09 57.89 65.64
N ALA A 738 -16.83 57.82 66.09
CA ALA A 738 -15.65 57.81 65.24
C ALA A 738 -15.62 56.59 64.31
N PHE A 739 -15.98 55.41 64.81
CA PHE A 739 -16.12 54.19 63.99
C PHE A 739 -17.17 54.37 62.88
N ARG A 740 -18.36 54.89 63.20
CA ARG A 740 -19.39 55.17 62.18
C ARG A 740 -18.93 56.21 61.15
N ALA A 741 -18.18 57.22 61.57
CA ALA A 741 -17.61 58.23 60.68
C ALA A 741 -16.52 57.65 59.76
N ALA A 742 -15.60 56.84 60.30
CA ALA A 742 -14.54 56.15 59.54
C ALA A 742 -15.12 55.13 58.54
N CYS A 743 -16.18 54.41 58.91
CA CYS A 743 -16.96 53.62 57.94
C CYS A 743 -17.51 54.53 56.81
N ALA A 744 -18.18 55.64 57.16
CA ALA A 744 -18.79 56.50 56.16
C ALA A 744 -17.79 57.23 55.24
N GLN A 745 -16.55 57.44 55.68
CA GLN A 745 -15.51 58.16 54.92
C GLN A 745 -14.47 57.19 54.34
N ASP A 746 -13.62 56.61 55.19
CA ASP A 746 -12.46 55.83 54.77
C ASP A 746 -12.85 54.50 54.10
N LEU A 747 -13.77 53.74 54.71
CA LEU A 747 -14.23 52.47 54.15
C LEU A 747 -15.03 52.66 52.85
N ARG A 748 -15.83 53.74 52.76
CA ARG A 748 -16.53 54.10 51.51
C ARG A 748 -15.54 54.48 50.40
N ALA A 749 -14.52 55.28 50.71
CA ALA A 749 -13.48 55.66 49.74
C ALA A 749 -12.68 54.43 49.27
N ALA A 750 -12.28 53.54 50.20
CA ALA A 750 -11.62 52.29 49.88
C ALA A 750 -12.50 51.35 49.03
N ALA A 751 -13.80 51.24 49.33
CA ALA A 751 -14.73 50.44 48.53
C ALA A 751 -14.94 51.00 47.11
N ALA A 752 -14.96 52.33 46.95
CA ALA A 752 -14.98 52.97 45.65
C ALA A 752 -13.70 52.72 44.85
N ALA A 753 -12.53 52.73 45.50
CA ALA A 753 -11.25 52.37 44.87
C ALA A 753 -11.23 50.90 44.43
N VAL A 754 -11.63 49.95 45.29
CA VAL A 754 -11.68 48.52 44.94
C VAL A 754 -12.52 48.27 43.66
N ARG A 755 -13.69 48.91 43.55
CA ARG A 755 -14.56 48.83 42.34
C ARG A 755 -14.12 49.66 41.14
N LEU A 756 -13.06 50.46 41.26
CA LEU A 756 -12.44 51.14 40.13
C LEU A 756 -11.39 50.25 39.44
N TYR A 757 -10.63 49.47 40.23
CA TYR A 757 -9.56 48.62 39.71
C TYR A 757 -10.00 47.20 39.39
N LEU A 758 -10.94 46.62 40.16
CA LEU A 758 -11.35 45.21 40.04
C LEU A 758 -12.78 45.11 39.47
N ALA A 759 -13.01 44.07 38.65
CA ALA A 759 -14.34 43.74 38.17
C ALA A 759 -15.25 43.26 39.32
N ASP A 760 -16.55 43.49 39.22
CA ASP A 760 -17.49 43.43 40.34
C ASP A 760 -17.42 42.11 41.12
N GLY A 761 -17.33 40.95 40.45
CA GLY A 761 -17.23 39.65 41.12
C GLY A 761 -15.98 39.46 42.00
N VAL A 762 -14.83 40.02 41.61
CA VAL A 762 -13.60 39.96 42.41
C VAL A 762 -13.58 41.06 43.47
N GLY A 763 -14.04 42.25 43.10
CA GLY A 763 -14.15 43.40 44.01
C GLY A 763 -15.07 43.11 45.20
N ASP A 764 -16.28 42.59 44.95
CA ASP A 764 -17.24 42.26 46.01
C ASP A 764 -16.76 41.10 46.90
N GLY A 765 -16.00 40.15 46.34
CA GLY A 765 -15.30 39.11 47.11
C GLY A 765 -14.29 39.71 48.10
N LEU A 766 -13.41 40.59 47.63
CA LEU A 766 -12.42 41.27 48.49
C LEU A 766 -13.11 42.16 49.55
N LEU A 767 -14.16 42.89 49.16
CA LEU A 767 -14.95 43.72 50.07
C LEU A 767 -15.69 42.89 51.13
N ARG A 768 -16.10 41.66 50.83
CA ARG A 768 -16.64 40.74 51.85
C ARG A 768 -15.63 40.46 52.95
N HIS A 769 -14.37 40.16 52.61
CA HIS A 769 -13.32 39.93 53.62
C HIS A 769 -12.96 41.19 54.41
N VAL A 770 -13.01 42.38 53.79
CA VAL A 770 -12.89 43.66 54.51
C VAL A 770 -14.04 43.80 55.52
N ARG A 771 -15.29 43.55 55.11
CA ARG A 771 -16.46 43.61 56.01
C ARG A 771 -16.37 42.60 57.15
N ASP A 772 -15.99 41.35 56.88
CA ASP A 772 -15.83 40.31 57.90
C ASP A 772 -14.71 40.65 58.89
N ARG A 773 -13.59 41.24 58.41
CA ARG A 773 -12.49 41.70 59.26
C ARG A 773 -12.92 42.86 60.17
N VAL A 774 -13.54 43.91 59.62
CA VAL A 774 -14.02 45.07 60.39
C VAL A 774 -15.11 44.67 61.39
N GLY A 775 -16.06 43.81 60.97
CA GLY A 775 -17.12 43.30 61.84
C GLY A 775 -16.60 42.45 63.00
N SER A 776 -15.55 41.65 62.78
CA SER A 776 -14.91 40.85 63.83
C SER A 776 -14.21 41.72 64.89
N GLU A 777 -13.49 42.75 64.47
CA GLU A 777 -12.81 43.69 65.39
C GLU A 777 -13.82 44.52 66.19
N TYR A 778 -14.91 44.96 65.54
CA TYR A 778 -16.01 45.65 66.21
C TYR A 778 -16.75 44.73 67.20
N ALA A 779 -16.87 43.42 66.91
CA ALA A 779 -17.47 42.47 67.86
C ALA A 779 -16.68 42.39 69.17
N LEU A 780 -15.34 42.42 69.12
CA LEU A 780 -14.47 42.47 70.31
C LEU A 780 -14.67 43.77 71.11
N PHE A 781 -14.79 44.92 70.42
CA PHE A 781 -15.13 46.19 71.06
C PHE A 781 -16.49 46.14 71.76
N ARG A 782 -17.51 45.62 71.07
CA ARG A 782 -18.87 45.47 71.59
C ARG A 782 -18.94 44.54 72.79
N GLU A 783 -18.19 43.45 72.80
CA GLU A 783 -18.11 42.52 73.93
C GLU A 783 -17.48 43.19 75.16
N ALA A 784 -16.35 43.88 74.99
CA ALA A 784 -15.69 44.63 76.05
C ALA A 784 -16.60 45.71 76.65
N VAL A 785 -17.23 46.54 75.81
CA VAL A 785 -18.17 47.58 76.24
C VAL A 785 -19.41 46.98 76.93
N SER A 786 -19.95 45.87 76.43
CA SER A 786 -21.10 45.19 77.05
C SER A 786 -20.76 44.53 78.40
N GLY A 787 -19.50 44.15 78.63
CA GLY A 787 -19.04 43.62 79.92
C GLY A 787 -18.76 44.70 80.97
N MET A 788 -18.35 45.91 80.53
CA MET A 788 -17.95 47.01 81.41
C MET A 788 -19.12 47.87 81.89
N TYR A 789 -20.00 48.29 80.98
CA TYR A 789 -21.07 49.25 81.29
C TYR A 789 -22.40 48.50 81.37
N ALA A 790 -22.84 48.18 82.59
CA ALA A 790 -23.96 47.29 82.93
C ALA A 790 -25.30 47.63 82.23
N GLY A 791 -25.43 47.26 80.95
CA GLY A 791 -26.57 47.55 80.08
C GLY A 791 -26.65 48.98 79.53
N GLN A 792 -25.98 49.97 80.12
CA GLN A 792 -26.17 51.39 79.78
C GLN A 792 -25.71 51.75 78.35
N MET A 793 -24.58 51.23 77.89
CA MET A 793 -24.08 51.43 76.51
C MET A 793 -24.80 50.57 75.46
N ARG A 794 -25.68 49.65 75.87
CA ARG A 794 -26.29 48.64 74.98
C ARG A 794 -27.26 49.22 73.95
N ALA A 795 -27.69 50.47 74.13
CA ALA A 795 -28.50 51.22 73.16
C ALA A 795 -27.68 52.16 72.25
N GLY A 796 -26.42 52.45 72.60
CA GLY A 796 -25.54 53.32 71.82
C GLY A 796 -24.71 52.57 70.78
N VAL A 797 -24.22 51.39 71.16
CA VAL A 797 -23.40 50.50 70.31
C VAL A 797 -24.29 49.69 69.36
N LEU A 798 -23.90 49.57 68.08
CA LEU A 798 -24.63 48.77 67.10
C LEU A 798 -24.71 47.29 67.51
N ASP A 799 -25.78 46.62 67.10
CA ASP A 799 -25.90 45.18 67.24
C ASP A 799 -25.28 44.44 66.05
N ALA A 800 -25.15 43.11 66.14
CA ALA A 800 -24.48 42.34 65.09
C ALA A 800 -25.21 42.41 63.73
N ALA A 801 -26.52 42.69 63.72
CA ALA A 801 -27.26 42.98 62.50
C ALA A 801 -26.95 44.40 61.99
N GLY A 802 -27.06 45.43 62.83
CA GLY A 802 -26.82 46.82 62.46
C GLY A 802 -25.37 47.12 62.03
N VAL A 803 -24.37 46.41 62.56
CA VAL A 803 -22.99 46.48 62.06
C VAL A 803 -22.89 45.91 60.65
N ARG A 804 -23.52 44.75 60.40
CA ARG A 804 -23.52 44.11 59.08
C ARG A 804 -24.24 44.98 58.06
N GLU A 805 -25.39 45.52 58.42
CA GLU A 805 -26.17 46.44 57.57
C GLU A 805 -25.40 47.74 57.28
N LEU A 806 -24.74 48.34 58.28
CA LEU A 806 -23.89 49.51 58.08
C LEU A 806 -22.73 49.23 57.12
N LEU A 807 -22.02 48.12 57.32
CA LEU A 807 -20.89 47.72 56.48
C LEU A 807 -21.35 47.34 55.06
N GLU A 808 -22.50 46.68 54.91
CA GLU A 808 -23.09 46.35 53.62
C GLU A 808 -23.59 47.60 52.88
N ALA A 809 -24.30 48.52 53.54
CA ALA A 809 -24.71 49.79 52.93
C ALA A 809 -23.50 50.66 52.53
N THR A 810 -22.46 50.70 53.37
CA THR A 810 -21.22 51.44 53.11
C THR A 810 -20.46 50.86 51.93
N CYS A 811 -20.31 49.53 51.87
CA CYS A 811 -19.61 48.87 50.79
C CYS A 811 -20.44 48.71 49.50
N SER A 812 -21.77 48.79 49.52
CA SER A 812 -22.62 48.61 48.32
C SER A 812 -23.01 49.92 47.61
N GLN A 813 -22.91 51.08 48.27
CA GLN A 813 -23.19 52.35 47.62
C GLN A 813 -22.04 52.76 46.68
N THR A 814 -22.26 52.67 45.37
CA THR A 814 -21.44 53.36 44.38
C THR A 814 -21.50 54.86 44.60
N ALA A 815 -20.34 55.50 44.79
CA ALA A 815 -20.24 56.96 44.77
C ALA A 815 -20.60 57.46 43.37
N VAL A 816 -21.81 58.01 43.22
CA VAL A 816 -22.25 58.67 41.99
C VAL A 816 -21.49 59.99 41.89
N TYR A 817 -20.36 59.97 41.18
CA TYR A 817 -19.72 61.19 40.68
C TYR A 817 -20.61 61.76 39.55
N GLY A 818 -21.66 62.47 39.96
CA GLY A 818 -22.38 63.36 39.07
C GLY A 818 -21.53 64.60 38.79
N PRO A 819 -21.52 65.14 37.55
CA PRO A 819 -20.83 66.39 37.26
C PRO A 819 -21.61 67.56 37.91
N GLY A 820 -21.20 67.98 39.12
CA GLY A 820 -21.94 68.99 39.88
C GLY A 820 -21.20 69.70 41.02
N ASP A 821 -20.41 68.99 41.83
CA ASP A 821 -19.90 69.52 43.12
C ASP A 821 -18.41 69.95 43.11
N GLU A 822 -18.03 70.76 42.12
CA GLU A 822 -16.72 71.46 42.11
C GLU A 822 -16.85 72.96 42.47
N LYS A 823 -17.91 73.31 43.24
CA LYS A 823 -18.20 74.69 43.68
C LYS A 823 -18.51 74.81 45.18
N GLN A 824 -17.70 74.20 46.03
CA GLN A 824 -17.52 74.66 47.43
C GLN A 824 -16.26 74.11 48.12
N ARG A 825 -15.10 74.64 47.74
CA ARG A 825 -13.94 74.85 48.64
C ARG A 825 -13.21 76.13 48.23
#